data_AF-A0A0G0P6B3-F1
#
_entry.id   AF-A0A0G0P6B3-F1
#
_cell.length_a   1.000
_cell.length_b   1.000
_cell.length_c   1.000
_cell.angle_alpha   90.00
_cell.angle_beta   90.00
_cell.angle_gamma   90.00
#
_symmetry.space_group_name_H-M   'P 1'
#
loop_
_entity.id
_entity.type
_entity.pdbx_description
1 polymer ?
#
loop_
_entity_poly.entity_id
_entity_poly.type
_entity_poly.pdbx_seq_one_letter_code
_entity_poly.pdbx_strand_id
1 'polypeptide(L)'
;MSEQEKRFYLLDLLRGLAVFLMVLSHTVYFYHNGTSPFLLGLENFGNTVCFITFLVVSGAASYLAYFKDGVFKRERKNKIVKRLKMLVLSYWVLAFFVTADQLVKGFGLAKWKIILDILTFRNLPSYTEYIPPFIIYTLLLILMPSFFEKIVRKTSKVLLYSAVFYLAGFVLYLLPSVSFFAPWKALLSGANGFYRFPIFQYMPVFLLGLFWGKKISETKGLVKKEHFVLATIYSLIILEVVLIIAGAFLNGNLDFILLRWPPSITFLGIGLGFAYLSALGLYRARQLTGHPILRDFLLVLGQNAFALFWTHIFILQLYQMAGGAKVDNIFVFFFLVLLTFVSSLALATFIPFNFKFNLTFIKGSHEEQEELIEKETLMKLGEEVYEEIVFEENRIKNFFFPHSSKNKARQKLVKKRHMMAGSLVLLLITFAVFPSVLEEREKAVKSATSSVWFSDEFAYRQKIIVKNGESFASLLKGKNIGVNFDHASLIKEKKSLKNGTDLRLVYWDGSNFNNVIFWLNGPLGSSQAPIIFEVAESIAPGQEDGNYFLYYGNAVAENRFKNDSKIKRWESKYEVSFEQESSYPLLMVAEKIWNLKEKDKNLTLPVSLKTDQEFLNPAVTYEIMGQDINGKFTLGERNLFQESVNISELLPGKYQIRATIKEADKTYLSQKCGFYVSSPLYVAWTIDWEGYDVADTYLNALGHIADKHDAKLTNLFNPRIYTASSIAENRKNHLTNWVRSRNQKKGDEIGLHLHMHYDFVAEAGVEPKRADKWPNWGDIYNDGYSVLTSNYTKDELVKIYKKAFEYFDKMGLGRPTTYRAGGWFASGETLKALEEVGIKADTSGRTKYEFGYDGYKKQQGFWDLSESAQPYFPSKTDQNKTGSDNLNILEVPNNGADSFWFKAEDMIRRFNENYNGGILDNIKQVTYLSHPQWFNKSEQERMDKVLTYVDDFKNDTDDGPVVYVTSKDIYTAWYTAWEGR
;
A
#
# COMPACT_ATOMS: atom_id res chain seq x y z
N MET A 1 -10.65 17.03 -78.73
CA MET A 1 -10.93 15.94 -77.76
C MET A 1 -10.37 16.36 -76.41
N SER A 2 -11.24 16.81 -75.49
CA SER A 2 -10.86 17.23 -74.15
C SER A 2 -10.55 16.01 -73.27
N GLU A 3 -9.38 15.97 -72.64
CA GLU A 3 -9.05 14.98 -71.61
C GLU A 3 -10.12 15.00 -70.50
N GLN A 4 -10.92 13.93 -70.43
CA GLN A 4 -11.84 13.66 -69.32
C GLN A 4 -11.02 13.39 -68.04
N GLU A 5 -11.08 14.29 -67.06
CA GLU A 5 -10.40 14.13 -65.77
C GLU A 5 -11.00 12.94 -64.97
N LYS A 6 -10.26 11.83 -64.88
CA LYS A 6 -10.59 10.68 -64.03
C LYS A 6 -10.75 11.10 -62.55
N ARG A 7 -11.77 10.58 -61.87
CA ARG A 7 -12.11 10.84 -60.45
C ARG A 7 -10.92 10.57 -59.52
N PHE A 8 -10.64 11.52 -58.62
CA PHE A 8 -9.51 11.48 -57.68
C PHE A 8 -9.94 10.93 -56.31
N TYR A 9 -9.56 9.69 -55.99
CA TYR A 9 -10.05 8.95 -54.82
C TYR A 9 -9.07 8.87 -53.63
N LEU A 10 -7.89 9.47 -53.77
CA LEU A 10 -6.78 9.29 -52.82
C LEU A 10 -7.15 9.55 -51.35
N LEU A 11 -7.83 10.67 -51.08
CA LEU A 11 -8.16 11.09 -49.72
C LEU A 11 -9.16 10.15 -49.04
N ASP A 12 -10.10 9.58 -49.81
CA ASP A 12 -11.06 8.60 -49.30
C ASP A 12 -10.36 7.26 -49.03
N LEU A 13 -9.49 6.80 -49.94
CA LEU A 13 -8.72 5.57 -49.75
C LEU A 13 -7.80 5.63 -48.52
N LEU A 14 -7.11 6.75 -48.30
CA LEU A 14 -6.29 6.97 -47.10
C LEU A 14 -7.13 6.98 -45.83
N ARG A 15 -8.31 7.60 -45.88
CA ARG A 15 -9.24 7.59 -44.75
C ARG A 15 -9.74 6.18 -44.47
N GLY A 16 -10.04 5.40 -45.51
CA GLY A 16 -10.47 4.00 -45.38
C GLY A 16 -9.42 3.12 -44.75
N LEU A 17 -8.14 3.30 -45.13
CA LEU A 17 -7.01 2.60 -44.52
C LEU A 17 -6.88 2.95 -43.03
N ALA A 18 -7.02 4.23 -42.67
CA ALA A 18 -6.98 4.67 -41.28
C ALA A 18 -8.15 4.11 -40.44
N VAL A 19 -9.36 4.01 -41.02
CA VAL A 19 -10.53 3.38 -40.37
C VAL A 19 -10.26 1.90 -40.12
N PHE A 20 -9.74 1.18 -41.12
CA PHE A 20 -9.44 -0.24 -40.96
C PHE A 20 -8.43 -0.49 -39.84
N LEU A 21 -7.32 0.26 -39.82
CA LEU A 21 -6.30 0.15 -38.77
C LEU A 21 -6.84 0.54 -37.39
N MET A 22 -7.66 1.58 -37.31
CA MET A 22 -8.29 2.02 -36.07
C MET A 22 -9.19 0.94 -35.49
N VAL A 23 -10.05 0.32 -36.31
CA VAL A 23 -10.91 -0.78 -35.86
C VAL A 23 -10.06 -1.92 -35.31
N LEU A 24 -9.01 -2.30 -36.04
CA LEU A 24 -8.11 -3.38 -35.63
C LEU A 24 -7.42 -3.08 -34.29
N SER A 25 -6.85 -1.89 -34.12
CA SER A 25 -6.19 -1.49 -32.87
C SER A 25 -7.16 -1.42 -31.69
N HIS A 26 -8.36 -0.86 -31.85
CA HIS A 26 -9.35 -0.86 -30.77
C HIS A 26 -9.82 -2.28 -30.44
N THR A 27 -10.02 -3.15 -31.43
CA THR A 27 -10.40 -4.55 -31.14
C THR A 27 -9.32 -5.30 -30.35
N VAL A 28 -8.03 -5.02 -30.58
CA VAL A 28 -6.95 -5.55 -29.71
C VAL A 28 -7.16 -5.10 -28.27
N TYR A 29 -7.34 -3.80 -28.05
CA TYR A 29 -7.52 -3.27 -26.69
C TYR A 29 -8.72 -3.90 -25.96
N PHE A 30 -9.87 -4.01 -26.63
CA PHE A 30 -11.12 -4.48 -26.03
C PHE A 30 -11.20 -5.99 -25.90
N TYR A 31 -10.64 -6.76 -26.84
CA TYR A 31 -10.81 -8.21 -26.88
C TYR A 31 -9.59 -9.01 -26.46
N HIS A 32 -8.36 -8.49 -26.51
CA HIS A 32 -7.17 -9.30 -26.25
C HIS A 32 -6.57 -9.02 -24.87
N ASN A 33 -6.14 -10.06 -24.16
CA ASN A 33 -5.65 -9.98 -22.77
C ASN A 33 -4.18 -9.52 -22.61
N GLY A 34 -3.48 -9.24 -23.72
CA GLY A 34 -2.12 -8.70 -23.71
C GLY A 34 -1.01 -9.75 -23.77
N THR A 35 -1.33 -11.02 -24.01
CA THR A 35 -0.34 -12.11 -24.08
C THR A 35 0.45 -12.17 -25.40
N SER A 36 -0.12 -11.71 -26.51
CA SER A 36 0.54 -11.64 -27.83
C SER A 36 1.31 -10.32 -28.07
N PRO A 37 2.65 -10.35 -28.18
CA PRO A 37 3.45 -9.16 -28.52
C PRO A 37 3.12 -8.59 -29.91
N PHE A 38 2.72 -9.44 -30.86
CA PHE A 38 2.33 -9.03 -32.20
C PHE A 38 1.07 -8.14 -32.17
N LEU A 39 0.04 -8.55 -31.42
CA LEU A 39 -1.20 -7.78 -31.30
C LEU A 39 -0.97 -6.46 -30.56
N LEU A 40 -0.15 -6.45 -29.50
CA LEU A 40 0.24 -5.23 -28.81
C LEU A 40 1.01 -4.27 -29.73
N GLY A 41 1.92 -4.80 -30.56
CA GLY A 41 2.61 -4.02 -31.58
C GLY A 41 1.65 -3.38 -32.58
N LEU A 42 0.62 -4.12 -33.01
CA LEU A 42 -0.42 -3.65 -33.93
C LEU A 42 -1.31 -2.56 -33.31
N GLU A 43 -1.67 -2.70 -32.04
CA GLU A 43 -2.37 -1.68 -31.27
C GLU A 43 -1.53 -0.39 -31.21
N ASN A 44 -0.27 -0.49 -30.78
CA ASN A 44 0.65 0.63 -30.66
C ASN A 44 0.87 1.34 -32.00
N PHE A 45 0.98 0.57 -33.08
CA PHE A 45 1.13 1.11 -34.42
C PHE A 45 -0.09 1.95 -34.84
N GLY A 46 -1.32 1.41 -34.73
CA GLY A 46 -2.52 2.16 -35.06
C GLY A 46 -2.77 3.37 -34.16
N ASN A 47 -2.49 3.23 -32.86
CA ASN A 47 -2.51 4.34 -31.88
C ASN A 47 -1.58 5.49 -32.25
N THR A 48 -0.51 5.20 -32.99
CA THR A 48 0.46 6.19 -33.47
C THR A 48 -0.03 6.87 -34.75
N VAL A 49 -0.51 6.10 -35.74
CA VAL A 49 -0.70 6.63 -37.11
C VAL A 49 -2.12 7.08 -37.45
N CYS A 50 -3.15 6.51 -36.84
CA CYS A 50 -4.54 6.69 -37.30
C CYS A 50 -5.03 8.13 -37.13
N PHE A 51 -4.88 8.73 -35.95
CA PHE A 51 -5.37 10.08 -35.67
C PHE A 51 -4.70 11.13 -36.57
N ILE A 52 -3.37 11.04 -36.72
CA ILE A 52 -2.59 11.95 -37.58
C ILE A 52 -3.05 11.83 -39.04
N THR A 53 -3.30 10.60 -39.51
CA THR A 53 -3.82 10.34 -40.87
C THR A 53 -5.20 10.96 -41.06
N PHE A 54 -6.13 10.79 -40.10
CA PHE A 54 -7.44 11.45 -40.16
C PHE A 54 -7.32 12.98 -40.18
N LEU A 55 -6.42 13.54 -39.37
CA LEU A 55 -6.27 14.98 -39.25
C LEU A 55 -5.68 15.62 -40.51
N VAL A 56 -4.62 15.04 -41.09
CA VAL A 56 -4.01 15.57 -42.33
C VAL A 56 -4.98 15.45 -43.51
N VAL A 57 -5.72 14.35 -43.62
CA VAL A 57 -6.76 14.14 -44.65
C VAL A 57 -7.92 15.12 -44.44
N SER A 58 -8.32 15.38 -43.20
CA SER A 58 -9.36 16.37 -42.87
C SER A 58 -8.94 17.79 -43.25
N GLY A 59 -7.67 18.15 -43.03
CA GLY A 59 -7.09 19.41 -43.50
C GLY A 59 -7.15 19.52 -45.03
N ALA A 60 -6.68 18.50 -45.75
CA ALA A 60 -6.69 18.49 -47.21
C ALA A 60 -8.11 18.60 -47.80
N ALA A 61 -9.05 17.83 -47.26
CA ALA A 61 -10.45 17.88 -47.66
C ALA A 61 -11.09 19.25 -47.36
N SER A 62 -10.75 19.86 -46.22
CA SER A 62 -11.22 21.20 -45.87
C SER A 62 -10.71 22.26 -46.84
N TYR A 63 -9.47 22.16 -47.32
CA TYR A 63 -8.98 23.08 -48.35
C TYR A 63 -9.77 22.97 -49.65
N LEU A 64 -9.96 21.74 -50.14
CA LEU A 64 -10.71 21.48 -51.37
C LEU A 64 -12.16 21.96 -51.28
N ALA A 65 -12.79 21.82 -50.11
CA ALA A 65 -14.15 22.27 -49.88
C ALA A 65 -14.27 23.81 -49.80
N TYR A 66 -13.33 24.49 -49.15
CA TYR A 66 -13.53 25.88 -48.71
C TYR A 66 -12.65 26.91 -49.43
N PHE A 67 -11.48 26.55 -49.93
CA PHE A 67 -10.49 27.50 -50.44
C PHE A 67 -10.14 27.35 -51.93
N LYS A 68 -10.54 26.24 -52.59
CA LYS A 68 -10.19 25.93 -53.99
C LYS A 68 -10.51 27.04 -55.01
N ASP A 69 -11.61 27.78 -54.81
CA ASP A 69 -12.10 28.77 -55.78
C ASP A 69 -11.72 30.22 -55.43
N GLY A 70 -10.68 30.42 -54.62
CA GLY A 70 -10.06 31.73 -54.37
C GLY A 70 -10.86 32.72 -53.50
N VAL A 71 -12.12 32.44 -53.16
CA VAL A 71 -12.94 33.26 -52.24
C VAL A 71 -13.77 32.36 -51.32
N PHE A 72 -13.69 32.59 -50.01
CA PHE A 72 -14.58 31.96 -49.02
C PHE A 72 -16.03 32.43 -49.25
N LYS A 73 -16.81 31.69 -50.05
CA LYS A 73 -18.21 32.04 -50.37
C LYS A 73 -19.12 31.86 -49.15
N ARG A 74 -19.94 32.87 -48.83
CA ARG A 74 -20.88 32.89 -47.68
C ARG A 74 -21.85 31.69 -47.66
N GLU A 75 -22.23 31.18 -48.82
CA GLU A 75 -23.06 29.97 -48.99
C GLU A 75 -22.40 28.67 -48.48
N ARG A 76 -21.05 28.59 -48.50
CA ARG A 76 -20.32 27.43 -47.98
C ARG A 76 -20.28 27.42 -46.45
N LYS A 77 -20.42 28.58 -45.79
CA LYS A 77 -20.43 28.73 -44.31
C LYS A 77 -21.53 27.89 -43.66
N ASN A 78 -22.73 27.86 -44.25
CA ASN A 78 -23.86 27.07 -43.72
C ASN A 78 -23.56 25.56 -43.71
N LYS A 79 -22.82 25.07 -44.71
CA LYS A 79 -22.40 23.66 -44.81
C LYS A 79 -21.41 23.30 -43.69
N ILE A 80 -20.48 24.20 -43.37
CA ILE A 80 -19.51 24.01 -42.27
C ILE A 80 -20.19 24.04 -40.91
N VAL A 81 -21.09 25.01 -40.68
CA VAL A 81 -21.87 25.14 -39.44
C VAL A 81 -22.68 23.87 -39.18
N LYS A 82 -23.24 23.28 -40.24
CA LYS A 82 -24.01 22.03 -40.14
C LYS A 82 -23.13 20.83 -39.77
N ARG A 83 -21.96 20.70 -40.40
CA ARG A 83 -20.94 19.70 -40.01
C ARG A 83 -20.49 19.89 -38.56
N LEU A 84 -20.28 21.13 -38.12
CA LEU A 84 -19.91 21.45 -36.74
C LEU A 84 -21.01 21.03 -35.76
N LYS A 85 -22.28 21.35 -36.03
CA LYS A 85 -23.43 20.91 -35.22
C LYS A 85 -23.47 19.39 -35.10
N MET A 86 -23.26 18.68 -36.20
CA MET A 86 -23.22 17.21 -36.19
C MET A 86 -22.09 16.66 -35.33
N LEU A 87 -20.87 17.20 -35.44
CA LEU A 87 -19.73 16.75 -34.63
C LEU A 87 -19.98 16.97 -33.14
N VAL A 88 -20.52 18.13 -32.76
CA VAL A 88 -20.87 18.46 -31.37
C VAL A 88 -21.97 17.54 -30.84
N LEU A 89 -23.05 17.36 -31.58
CA LEU A 89 -24.15 16.47 -31.20
C LEU A 89 -23.66 15.03 -31.05
N SER A 90 -22.87 14.55 -32.00
CA SER A 90 -22.33 13.19 -31.98
C SER A 90 -21.40 12.96 -30.80
N TYR A 91 -20.56 13.95 -30.47
CA TYR A 91 -19.74 13.92 -29.27
C TYR A 91 -20.59 13.81 -28.01
N TRP A 92 -21.60 14.68 -27.85
CA TRP A 92 -22.45 14.64 -26.65
C TRP A 92 -23.18 13.31 -26.52
N VAL A 93 -23.81 12.80 -27.59
CA VAL A 93 -24.53 11.52 -27.54
C VAL A 93 -23.57 10.39 -27.14
N LEU A 94 -22.38 10.32 -27.74
CA LEU A 94 -21.42 9.26 -27.43
C LEU A 94 -20.84 9.41 -26.02
N ALA A 95 -20.49 10.63 -25.60
CA ALA A 95 -19.95 10.90 -24.27
C ALA A 95 -20.97 10.59 -23.16
N PHE A 96 -22.23 10.97 -23.33
CA PHE A 96 -23.31 10.59 -22.40
C PHE A 96 -23.56 9.09 -22.39
N PHE A 97 -23.44 8.42 -23.54
CA PHE A 97 -23.58 6.97 -23.61
C PHE A 97 -22.45 6.25 -22.86
N VAL A 98 -21.19 6.62 -23.10
CA VAL A 98 -20.02 6.04 -22.41
C VAL A 98 -20.07 6.29 -20.90
N THR A 99 -20.67 7.40 -20.46
CA THR A 99 -20.83 7.74 -19.03
C THR A 99 -22.19 7.37 -18.44
N ALA A 100 -23.01 6.59 -19.16
CA ALA A 100 -24.38 6.29 -18.75
C ALA A 100 -24.45 5.62 -17.37
N ASP A 101 -23.56 4.68 -17.07
CA ASP A 101 -23.51 4.02 -15.75
C ASP A 101 -23.27 5.02 -14.60
N GLN A 102 -22.33 5.95 -14.79
CA GLN A 102 -22.02 7.01 -13.81
C GLN A 102 -23.21 7.97 -13.62
N LEU A 103 -23.95 8.26 -14.69
CA LEU A 103 -25.12 9.15 -14.67
C LEU A 103 -26.36 8.50 -14.06
N VAL A 104 -26.50 7.17 -14.17
CA VAL A 104 -27.57 6.38 -13.57
C VAL A 104 -27.33 6.22 -12.06
N LYS A 105 -26.09 5.94 -11.66
CA LYS A 105 -25.71 5.76 -10.23
C LYS A 105 -25.55 7.07 -9.46
N GLY A 106 -25.33 8.19 -10.15
CA GLY A 106 -25.13 9.50 -9.52
C GLY A 106 -26.41 10.16 -9.02
N PHE A 107 -26.38 10.72 -7.80
CA PHE A 107 -27.49 11.48 -7.20
C PHE A 107 -27.13 12.98 -7.00
N GLY A 108 -28.14 13.85 -7.06
CA GLY A 108 -28.03 15.27 -6.71
C GLY A 108 -27.01 16.09 -7.54
N LEU A 109 -26.23 16.94 -6.85
CA LEU A 109 -25.26 17.85 -7.47
C LEU A 109 -24.12 17.13 -8.24
N ALA A 110 -23.78 15.90 -7.84
CA ALA A 110 -22.74 15.12 -8.51
C ALA A 110 -23.12 14.75 -9.95
N LYS A 111 -24.39 14.39 -10.18
CA LYS A 111 -24.91 14.11 -11.52
C LYS A 111 -24.84 15.34 -12.43
N TRP A 112 -25.25 16.49 -11.90
CA TRP A 112 -25.20 17.76 -12.64
C TRP A 112 -23.77 18.18 -12.98
N LYS A 113 -22.81 17.95 -12.07
CA LYS A 113 -21.39 18.18 -12.34
C LYS A 113 -20.90 17.35 -13.52
N ILE A 114 -21.20 16.05 -13.59
CA ILE A 114 -20.81 15.18 -14.71
C ILE A 114 -21.38 15.72 -16.04
N ILE A 115 -22.66 16.09 -16.05
CA ILE A 115 -23.33 16.64 -17.24
C ILE A 115 -22.64 17.92 -17.70
N LEU A 116 -22.42 18.88 -16.79
CA LEU A 116 -21.77 20.14 -17.11
C LEU A 116 -20.33 19.92 -17.58
N ASP A 117 -19.58 19.01 -16.96
CA ASP A 117 -18.21 18.70 -17.34
C ASP A 117 -18.15 18.08 -18.75
N ILE A 118 -19.11 17.23 -19.15
CA ILE A 118 -19.20 16.70 -20.52
C ILE A 118 -19.53 17.81 -21.52
N LEU A 119 -20.56 18.63 -21.23
CA LEU A 119 -21.02 19.70 -22.13
C LEU A 119 -19.93 20.76 -22.36
N THR A 120 -19.08 20.99 -21.36
CA THR A 120 -17.99 21.98 -21.40
C THR A 120 -16.64 21.38 -21.81
N PHE A 121 -16.58 20.12 -22.25
CA PHE A 121 -15.33 19.40 -22.62
C PHE A 121 -14.30 19.28 -21.46
N ARG A 122 -14.73 19.46 -20.21
CA ARG A 122 -13.89 19.19 -19.03
C ARG A 122 -13.76 17.70 -18.79
N ASN A 123 -14.81 16.92 -19.01
CA ASN A 123 -14.75 15.48 -19.04
C ASN A 123 -14.86 15.01 -20.49
N LEU A 124 -13.80 14.36 -20.99
CA LEU A 124 -13.79 13.68 -22.28
C LEU A 124 -13.70 12.19 -21.99
N PRO A 125 -14.82 11.45 -22.01
CA PRO A 125 -14.80 10.00 -21.80
C PRO A 125 -13.89 9.30 -22.81
N SER A 126 -13.31 8.17 -22.41
CA SER A 126 -12.41 7.39 -23.28
C SER A 126 -13.05 7.08 -24.63
N TYR A 127 -12.25 7.13 -25.70
CA TYR A 127 -12.71 6.97 -27.07
C TYR A 127 -13.77 7.99 -27.50
N THR A 128 -13.75 9.19 -26.92
CA THR A 128 -14.48 10.36 -27.45
C THR A 128 -13.58 11.58 -27.66
N GLU A 129 -12.38 11.56 -27.08
CA GLU A 129 -11.41 12.64 -27.02
C GLU A 129 -10.82 13.07 -28.38
N TYR A 130 -10.97 12.28 -29.43
CA TYR A 130 -10.56 12.66 -30.79
C TYR A 130 -11.61 13.52 -31.53
N ILE A 131 -12.88 13.57 -31.10
CA ILE A 131 -13.91 14.43 -31.74
C ILE A 131 -13.65 15.93 -31.48
N PRO A 132 -13.37 16.37 -30.24
CA PRO A 132 -13.15 17.78 -29.93
C PRO A 132 -12.10 18.49 -30.82
N PRO A 133 -10.95 17.87 -31.18
CA PRO A 133 -10.06 18.43 -32.20
C PRO A 133 -10.74 18.78 -33.52
N PHE A 134 -11.55 17.87 -34.09
CA PHE A 134 -12.27 18.15 -35.34
C PHE A 134 -13.34 19.23 -35.17
N ILE A 135 -13.98 19.33 -34.00
CA ILE A 135 -14.90 20.42 -33.66
C ILE A 135 -14.15 21.76 -33.68
N ILE A 136 -13.03 21.84 -32.96
CA ILE A 136 -12.26 23.06 -32.79
C ILE A 136 -11.62 23.51 -34.11
N TYR A 137 -10.97 22.63 -34.87
CA TYR A 137 -10.40 23.02 -36.16
C TYR A 137 -11.47 23.48 -37.16
N THR A 138 -12.63 22.80 -37.18
CA THR A 138 -13.76 23.21 -38.03
C THR A 138 -14.31 24.58 -37.60
N LEU A 139 -14.42 24.83 -36.29
CA LEU A 139 -14.82 26.12 -35.74
C LEU A 139 -13.81 27.23 -36.10
N LEU A 140 -12.51 26.97 -35.97
CA LEU A 140 -11.45 27.93 -36.31
C LEU A 140 -11.47 28.30 -37.80
N LEU A 141 -11.74 27.35 -38.70
CA LEU A 141 -11.93 27.64 -40.12
C LEU A 141 -13.12 28.56 -40.40
N ILE A 142 -14.18 28.51 -39.58
CA ILE A 142 -15.35 29.41 -39.70
C ILE A 142 -15.04 30.80 -39.14
N LEU A 143 -14.36 30.85 -37.98
CA LEU A 143 -14.07 32.10 -37.27
C LEU A 143 -12.96 32.90 -37.96
N MET A 144 -11.96 32.22 -38.52
CA MET A 144 -10.74 32.85 -39.05
C MET A 144 -10.36 32.33 -40.46
N PRO A 145 -11.27 32.29 -41.45
CA PRO A 145 -10.99 31.71 -42.77
C PRO A 145 -9.83 32.40 -43.50
N SER A 146 -9.77 33.74 -43.43
CA SER A 146 -8.74 34.55 -44.09
C SER A 146 -7.34 34.33 -43.50
N PHE A 147 -7.24 33.95 -42.22
CA PHE A 147 -5.98 33.61 -41.57
C PHE A 147 -5.38 32.33 -42.17
N PHE A 148 -6.17 31.25 -42.22
CA PHE A 148 -5.73 29.98 -42.79
C PHE A 148 -5.42 30.09 -44.29
N GLU A 149 -6.22 30.84 -45.04
CA GLU A 149 -5.97 31.09 -46.46
C GLU A 149 -4.61 31.78 -46.68
N LYS A 150 -4.31 32.82 -45.90
CA LYS A 150 -3.03 33.55 -45.98
C LYS A 150 -1.82 32.69 -45.62
N ILE A 151 -1.97 31.75 -44.68
CA ILE A 151 -0.90 30.81 -44.28
C ILE A 151 -0.61 29.84 -45.43
N VAL A 152 -1.63 29.20 -45.98
CA VAL A 152 -1.51 28.13 -46.98
C VAL A 152 -1.00 28.66 -48.34
N ARG A 153 -0.96 29.99 -48.54
CA ARG A 153 -0.40 30.62 -49.76
C ARG A 153 1.08 30.32 -49.98
N LYS A 154 1.91 30.26 -48.93
CA LYS A 154 3.38 30.05 -49.04
C LYS A 154 3.84 28.93 -48.12
N THR A 155 4.71 28.04 -48.60
CA THR A 155 5.30 26.95 -47.80
C THR A 155 6.00 27.48 -46.55
N SER A 156 6.74 28.59 -46.66
CA SER A 156 7.43 29.21 -45.51
C SER A 156 6.48 29.66 -44.40
N LYS A 157 5.27 30.13 -44.75
CA LYS A 157 4.25 30.49 -43.76
C LYS A 157 3.68 29.24 -43.10
N VAL A 158 3.40 28.18 -43.85
CA VAL A 158 2.93 26.90 -43.27
C VAL A 158 3.94 26.39 -42.24
N LEU A 159 5.22 26.38 -42.56
CA LEU A 159 6.29 25.94 -41.65
C LEU A 159 6.43 26.87 -40.44
N LEU A 160 6.47 28.19 -40.65
CA LEU A 160 6.58 29.17 -39.56
C LEU A 160 5.43 29.04 -38.56
N TYR A 161 4.18 29.03 -39.04
CA TYR A 161 3.02 28.94 -38.16
C TYR A 161 2.92 27.56 -37.50
N SER A 162 3.33 26.49 -38.18
CA SER A 162 3.43 25.16 -37.56
C SER A 162 4.40 25.18 -36.38
N ALA A 163 5.59 25.77 -36.54
CA ALA A 163 6.56 25.92 -35.46
C ALA A 163 6.02 26.79 -34.32
N VAL A 164 5.39 27.94 -34.63
CA VAL A 164 4.81 28.85 -33.63
C VAL A 164 3.71 28.16 -32.81
N PHE A 165 2.77 27.46 -33.45
CA PHE A 165 1.70 26.77 -32.73
C PHE A 165 2.25 25.64 -31.86
N TYR A 166 3.21 24.86 -32.36
CA TYR A 166 3.81 23.79 -31.58
C TYR A 166 4.58 24.33 -30.36
N LEU A 167 5.42 25.35 -30.55
CA LEU A 167 6.16 26.00 -29.46
C LEU A 167 5.22 26.65 -28.44
N ALA A 168 4.17 27.34 -28.89
CA ALA A 168 3.17 27.91 -27.99
C ALA A 168 2.47 26.82 -27.16
N GLY A 169 2.11 25.68 -27.78
CA GLY A 169 1.58 24.53 -27.06
C GLY A 169 2.56 23.97 -26.04
N PHE A 170 3.83 23.83 -26.41
CA PHE A 170 4.87 23.34 -25.50
C PHE A 170 5.11 24.27 -24.31
N VAL A 171 5.18 25.60 -24.53
CA VAL A 171 5.31 26.57 -23.44
C VAL A 171 4.08 26.53 -22.53
N LEU A 172 2.87 26.52 -23.10
CA LEU A 172 1.63 26.43 -22.33
C LEU A 172 1.55 25.13 -21.51
N TYR A 173 2.07 24.02 -22.04
CA TYR A 173 2.16 22.75 -21.32
C TYR A 173 3.01 22.86 -20.04
N LEU A 174 4.15 23.56 -20.11
CA LEU A 174 5.08 23.72 -18.98
C LEU A 174 4.54 24.63 -17.87
N LEU A 175 3.62 25.56 -18.17
CA LEU A 175 3.07 26.47 -17.17
C LEU A 175 2.17 25.74 -16.16
N PRO A 176 2.26 26.00 -14.84
CA PRO A 176 1.36 25.37 -13.87
C PRO A 176 -0.10 25.77 -14.11
N SER A 177 -1.04 24.89 -13.78
CA SER A 177 -2.48 25.17 -13.91
C SER A 177 -3.24 24.78 -12.65
N VAL A 178 -4.16 25.63 -12.22
CA VAL A 178 -5.14 25.31 -11.17
C VAL A 178 -6.00 24.12 -11.63
N SER A 179 -6.30 23.20 -10.72
CA SER A 179 -7.01 21.94 -10.98
C SER A 179 -8.31 22.12 -11.78
N PHE A 180 -9.04 23.22 -11.55
CA PHE A 180 -10.26 23.53 -12.28
C PHE A 180 -10.03 23.68 -13.80
N PHE A 181 -8.93 24.32 -14.22
CA PHE A 181 -8.62 24.63 -15.62
C PHE A 181 -7.79 23.54 -16.31
N ALA A 182 -7.22 22.61 -15.56
CA ALA A 182 -6.35 21.54 -16.08
C ALA A 182 -6.96 20.77 -17.26
N PRO A 183 -8.27 20.42 -17.29
CA PRO A 183 -8.85 19.72 -18.44
C PRO A 183 -8.82 20.51 -19.76
N TRP A 184 -9.15 21.81 -19.73
CA TRP A 184 -9.11 22.63 -20.94
C TRP A 184 -7.67 22.88 -21.39
N LYS A 185 -6.76 23.09 -20.43
CA LYS A 185 -5.33 23.13 -20.73
C LYS A 185 -4.91 21.83 -21.41
N ALA A 186 -5.32 20.68 -20.90
CA ALA A 186 -5.02 19.37 -21.49
C ALA A 186 -5.54 19.24 -22.94
N LEU A 187 -6.72 19.79 -23.24
CA LEU A 187 -7.26 19.82 -24.60
C LEU A 187 -6.52 20.81 -25.52
N LEU A 188 -6.04 21.94 -25.01
CA LEU A 188 -5.36 22.95 -25.81
C LEU A 188 -3.89 22.60 -26.03
N SER A 189 -3.15 22.34 -24.96
CA SER A 189 -1.70 22.20 -24.94
C SER A 189 -1.18 20.94 -24.24
N GLY A 190 -2.06 20.10 -23.70
CA GLY A 190 -1.67 18.92 -22.91
C GLY A 190 -1.49 19.24 -21.42
N ALA A 191 -1.56 18.21 -20.57
CA ALA A 191 -1.26 18.31 -19.14
C ALA A 191 -0.96 16.91 -18.58
N ASN A 192 -0.16 16.83 -17.51
CA ASN A 192 0.16 15.57 -16.84
C ASN A 192 -1.10 14.86 -16.35
N GLY A 193 -1.18 13.55 -16.59
CA GLY A 193 -2.32 12.71 -16.19
C GLY A 193 -3.55 12.79 -17.12
N PHE A 194 -3.46 13.47 -18.27
CA PHE A 194 -4.53 13.52 -19.27
C PHE A 194 -4.09 12.96 -20.62
N TYR A 195 -4.86 12.01 -21.16
CA TYR A 195 -4.68 11.45 -22.50
C TYR A 195 -5.58 12.18 -23.50
N ARG A 196 -5.13 13.33 -24.02
CA ARG A 196 -5.93 14.20 -24.91
C ARG A 196 -5.10 14.70 -26.08
N PHE A 197 -5.73 14.89 -27.24
CA PHE A 197 -5.11 15.39 -28.46
C PHE A 197 -4.99 16.93 -28.45
N PRO A 198 -3.83 17.52 -28.10
CA PRO A 198 -3.74 18.95 -27.85
C PRO A 198 -3.80 19.77 -29.14
N ILE A 199 -4.73 20.73 -29.21
CA ILE A 199 -4.99 21.52 -30.43
C ILE A 199 -3.73 22.23 -30.96
N PHE A 200 -2.91 22.80 -30.09
CA PHE A 200 -1.72 23.55 -30.48
C PHE A 200 -0.66 22.63 -31.11
N GLN A 201 -0.34 21.51 -30.48
CA GLN A 201 0.68 20.58 -30.96
C GLN A 201 0.24 19.79 -32.20
N TYR A 202 -1.05 19.55 -32.40
CA TYR A 202 -1.57 18.91 -33.62
C TYR A 202 -1.89 19.89 -34.76
N MET A 203 -1.86 21.21 -34.52
CA MET A 203 -2.06 22.23 -35.57
C MET A 203 -1.11 22.10 -36.77
N PRO A 204 0.21 21.77 -36.60
CA PRO A 204 1.12 21.48 -37.71
C PRO A 204 0.56 20.45 -38.70
N VAL A 205 0.01 19.34 -38.20
CA VAL A 205 -0.55 18.26 -39.03
C VAL A 205 -1.74 18.79 -39.84
N PHE A 206 -2.61 19.58 -39.22
CA PHE A 206 -3.78 20.16 -39.89
C PHE A 206 -3.38 21.19 -40.96
N LEU A 207 -2.41 22.06 -40.67
CA LEU A 207 -1.89 23.06 -41.62
C LEU A 207 -1.20 22.41 -42.82
N LEU A 208 -0.40 21.35 -42.60
CA LEU A 208 0.19 20.54 -43.66
C LEU A 208 -0.88 19.87 -44.51
N GLY A 209 -1.96 19.39 -43.89
CA GLY A 209 -3.14 18.89 -44.58
C GLY A 209 -3.76 19.94 -45.52
N LEU A 210 -4.05 21.13 -45.02
CA LEU A 210 -4.59 22.24 -45.84
C LEU A 210 -3.66 22.56 -47.02
N PHE A 211 -2.35 22.60 -46.78
CA PHE A 211 -1.35 22.84 -47.82
C PHE A 211 -1.27 21.72 -48.85
N TRP A 212 -1.40 20.47 -48.41
CA TRP A 212 -1.47 19.32 -49.32
C TRP A 212 -2.72 19.37 -50.20
N GLY A 213 -3.88 19.71 -49.62
CA GLY A 213 -5.12 19.93 -50.38
C GLY A 213 -4.97 21.00 -51.45
N LYS A 214 -4.27 22.10 -51.14
CA LYS A 214 -3.90 23.14 -52.12
C LYS A 214 -3.06 22.58 -53.26
N LYS A 215 -1.97 21.88 -52.94
CA LYS A 215 -1.07 21.32 -53.95
C LYS A 215 -1.76 20.27 -54.82
N ILE A 216 -2.65 19.45 -54.27
CA ILE A 216 -3.50 18.52 -55.02
C ILE A 216 -4.40 19.27 -56.02
N SER A 217 -4.93 20.43 -55.61
CA SER A 217 -5.83 21.23 -56.44
C SER A 217 -5.13 22.00 -57.56
N GLU A 218 -3.94 22.54 -57.29
CA GLU A 218 -3.18 23.36 -58.25
C GLU A 218 -2.36 22.52 -59.24
N THR A 219 -1.96 21.31 -58.85
CA THR A 219 -1.08 20.47 -59.66
C THR A 219 -1.88 19.62 -60.64
N LYS A 220 -1.69 19.83 -61.95
CA LYS A 220 -2.25 18.95 -62.99
C LYS A 220 -1.36 17.73 -63.23
N GLY A 221 -1.99 16.55 -63.38
CA GLY A 221 -1.31 15.28 -63.65
C GLY A 221 -0.90 14.48 -62.41
N LEU A 222 -1.12 13.16 -62.43
CA LEU A 222 -0.82 12.24 -61.33
C LEU A 222 0.67 12.18 -60.98
N VAL A 223 1.55 12.16 -61.98
CA VAL A 223 3.01 12.07 -61.78
C VAL A 223 3.54 13.26 -60.97
N LYS A 224 3.10 14.48 -61.27
CA LYS A 224 3.54 15.68 -60.54
C LYS A 224 3.02 15.68 -59.09
N LYS A 225 1.81 15.14 -58.85
CA LYS A 225 1.27 14.96 -57.50
C LYS A 225 2.06 13.91 -56.70
N GLU A 226 2.49 12.82 -57.36
CA GLU A 226 3.38 11.82 -56.76
C GLU A 226 4.73 12.43 -56.37
N HIS A 227 5.36 13.21 -57.25
CA HIS A 227 6.64 13.88 -56.96
C HIS A 227 6.55 14.81 -55.75
N PHE A 228 5.42 15.52 -55.58
CA PHE A 228 5.19 16.34 -54.39
C PHE A 228 5.14 15.50 -53.11
N VAL A 229 4.44 14.34 -53.14
CA VAL A 229 4.39 13.42 -51.99
C VAL A 229 5.78 12.86 -51.69
N LEU A 230 6.54 12.43 -52.71
CA LEU A 230 7.93 11.98 -52.56
C LEU A 230 8.82 13.04 -51.91
N ALA A 231 8.78 14.28 -52.42
CA ALA A 231 9.55 15.39 -51.86
C ALA A 231 9.19 15.66 -50.39
N THR A 232 7.91 15.54 -50.05
CA THR A 232 7.43 15.67 -48.66
C THR A 232 7.97 14.55 -47.78
N ILE A 233 7.97 13.30 -48.25
CA ILE A 233 8.55 12.15 -47.52
C ILE A 233 10.04 12.38 -47.25
N TYR A 234 10.83 12.76 -48.26
CA TYR A 234 12.25 13.04 -48.07
C TYR A 234 12.50 14.17 -47.07
N SER A 235 11.69 15.23 -47.13
CA SER A 235 11.78 16.34 -46.17
C SER A 235 11.48 15.89 -44.74
N LEU A 236 10.48 15.01 -44.54
CA LEU A 236 10.16 14.44 -43.24
C LEU A 236 11.28 13.54 -42.73
N ILE A 237 11.85 12.67 -43.57
CA ILE A 237 12.96 11.79 -43.17
C ILE A 237 14.18 12.62 -42.73
N ILE A 238 14.55 13.64 -43.49
CA ILE A 238 15.67 14.52 -43.12
C ILE A 238 15.39 15.21 -41.79
N LEU A 239 14.17 15.73 -41.59
CA LEU A 239 13.76 16.35 -40.35
C LEU A 239 13.85 15.38 -39.16
N GLU A 240 13.34 14.16 -39.31
CA GLU A 240 13.39 13.15 -38.25
C GLU A 240 14.82 12.75 -37.89
N VAL A 241 15.69 12.52 -38.88
CA VAL A 241 17.10 12.19 -38.64
C VAL A 241 17.80 13.31 -37.87
N VAL A 242 17.56 14.58 -38.26
CA VAL A 242 18.12 15.74 -37.55
C VAL A 242 17.63 15.80 -36.10
N LEU A 243 16.34 15.56 -35.86
CA LEU A 243 15.76 15.58 -34.51
C LEU A 243 16.27 14.44 -33.63
N ILE A 244 16.42 13.24 -34.19
CA ILE A 244 16.96 12.08 -33.46
C ILE A 244 18.42 12.32 -33.09
N ILE A 245 19.26 12.81 -34.02
CA ILE A 245 20.67 13.13 -33.75
C ILE A 245 20.77 14.24 -32.70
N ALA A 246 20.01 15.33 -32.85
CA ALA A 246 19.99 16.42 -31.88
C ALA A 246 19.53 15.94 -30.49
N GLY A 247 18.51 15.07 -30.44
CA GLY A 247 17.99 14.51 -29.20
C GLY A 247 18.97 13.59 -28.48
N ALA A 248 19.62 12.70 -29.23
CA ALA A 248 20.66 11.82 -28.71
C ALA A 248 21.85 12.63 -28.14
N PHE A 249 22.23 13.73 -28.80
CA PHE A 249 23.32 14.60 -28.36
C PHE A 249 22.97 15.41 -27.11
N LEU A 250 21.72 15.90 -26.99
CA LEU A 250 21.34 16.83 -25.92
C LEU A 250 20.93 16.17 -24.60
N ASN A 251 20.34 14.96 -24.62
CA ASN A 251 19.67 14.41 -23.43
C ASN A 251 20.08 12.97 -23.07
N GLY A 252 20.84 12.26 -23.92
CA GLY A 252 21.29 10.88 -23.68
C GLY A 252 20.19 9.81 -23.56
N ASN A 253 18.92 10.22 -23.47
CA ASN A 253 17.74 9.37 -23.35
C ASN A 253 16.79 9.63 -24.53
N LEU A 254 16.37 8.58 -25.23
CA LEU A 254 15.45 8.62 -26.38
C LEU A 254 13.97 8.49 -26.00
N ASP A 255 13.62 8.32 -24.73
CA ASP A 255 12.22 8.11 -24.33
C ASP A 255 11.32 9.30 -24.68
N PHE A 256 11.88 10.51 -24.76
CA PHE A 256 11.12 11.71 -25.09
C PHE A 256 10.73 11.82 -26.58
N ILE A 257 11.42 11.10 -27.49
CA ILE A 257 11.19 11.25 -28.94
C ILE A 257 9.90 10.55 -29.40
N LEU A 258 9.36 9.60 -28.64
CA LEU A 258 8.09 8.92 -28.96
C LEU A 258 6.94 9.33 -28.03
N LEU A 259 7.08 10.42 -27.28
CA LEU A 259 6.02 10.90 -26.40
C LEU A 259 4.75 11.21 -27.19
N ARG A 260 3.62 10.67 -26.73
CA ARG A 260 2.29 10.90 -27.32
C ARG A 260 1.55 12.07 -26.66
N TRP A 261 1.85 12.38 -25.39
CA TRP A 261 1.08 13.32 -24.57
C TRP A 261 1.99 14.26 -23.75
N PRO A 262 2.10 15.55 -24.14
CA PRO A 262 1.79 16.08 -25.46
C PRO A 262 2.66 15.40 -26.54
N PRO A 263 2.21 15.34 -27.80
CA PRO A 263 2.94 14.60 -28.83
C PRO A 263 4.28 15.28 -29.13
N SER A 264 5.36 14.50 -29.21
CA SER A 264 6.65 14.96 -29.70
C SER A 264 6.58 15.27 -31.20
N ILE A 265 7.55 16.03 -31.71
CA ILE A 265 7.66 16.29 -33.16
C ILE A 265 7.86 14.97 -33.91
N THR A 266 8.71 14.06 -33.38
CA THR A 266 8.97 12.75 -34.00
C THR A 266 7.74 11.84 -34.00
N PHE A 267 6.92 11.86 -32.95
CA PHE A 267 5.64 11.14 -32.93
C PHE A 267 4.72 11.64 -34.06
N LEU A 268 4.62 12.96 -34.23
CA LEU A 268 3.84 13.58 -35.32
C LEU A 268 4.41 13.20 -36.70
N GLY A 269 5.73 13.22 -36.85
CA GLY A 269 6.41 12.91 -38.09
C GLY A 269 6.30 11.45 -38.51
N ILE A 270 6.30 10.49 -37.57
CA ILE A 270 6.02 9.07 -37.87
C ILE A 270 4.61 8.92 -38.45
N GLY A 271 3.60 9.52 -37.83
CA GLY A 271 2.23 9.46 -38.34
C GLY A 271 2.06 10.16 -39.70
N LEU A 272 2.72 11.30 -39.91
CA LEU A 272 2.74 11.98 -41.22
C LEU A 272 3.47 11.14 -42.26
N GLY A 273 4.59 10.54 -41.91
CA GLY A 273 5.36 9.62 -42.75
C GLY A 273 4.50 8.46 -43.22
N PHE A 274 3.77 7.80 -42.31
CA PHE A 274 2.81 6.76 -42.67
C PHE A 274 1.74 7.26 -43.65
N ALA A 275 1.13 8.42 -43.40
CA ALA A 275 0.09 8.97 -44.28
C ALA A 275 0.60 9.26 -45.70
N TYR A 276 1.80 9.86 -45.83
CA TYR A 276 2.40 10.17 -47.12
C TYR A 276 2.96 8.92 -47.83
N LEU A 277 3.57 7.97 -47.11
CA LEU A 277 4.00 6.69 -47.67
C LEU A 277 2.82 5.88 -48.20
N SER A 278 1.72 5.85 -47.45
CA SER A 278 0.46 5.23 -47.90
C SER A 278 -0.07 5.94 -49.15
N ALA A 279 0.02 7.27 -49.20
CA ALA A 279 -0.40 8.04 -50.36
C ALA A 279 0.46 7.73 -51.60
N LEU A 280 1.78 7.62 -51.43
CA LEU A 280 2.72 7.22 -52.47
C LEU A 280 2.39 5.82 -53.00
N GLY A 281 2.16 4.86 -52.10
CA GLY A 281 1.74 3.50 -52.47
C GLY A 281 0.47 3.51 -53.30
N LEU A 282 -0.52 4.31 -52.91
CA LEU A 282 -1.77 4.48 -53.66
C LEU A 282 -1.55 5.18 -55.01
N TYR A 283 -0.63 6.14 -55.13
CA TYR A 283 -0.28 6.73 -56.44
C TYR A 283 0.35 5.70 -57.38
N ARG A 284 1.35 4.95 -56.90
CA ARG A 284 2.07 3.94 -57.69
C ARG A 284 1.18 2.76 -58.08
N ALA A 285 0.29 2.33 -57.19
CA ALA A 285 -0.73 1.33 -57.46
C ALA A 285 -1.89 1.86 -58.33
N ARG A 286 -1.75 3.06 -58.93
CA ARG A 286 -2.80 3.73 -59.73
C ARG A 286 -4.15 3.71 -59.02
N GLN A 287 -4.16 4.03 -57.72
CA GLN A 287 -5.31 4.04 -56.82
C GLN A 287 -6.10 2.71 -56.81
N LEU A 288 -5.37 1.60 -56.84
CA LEU A 288 -5.89 0.23 -56.78
C LEU A 288 -6.81 -0.13 -57.96
N THR A 289 -6.57 0.44 -59.14
CA THR A 289 -7.33 0.09 -60.36
C THR A 289 -7.22 -1.39 -60.74
N GLY A 290 -6.10 -2.06 -60.43
CA GLY A 290 -5.93 -3.51 -60.62
C GLY A 290 -6.56 -4.39 -59.54
N HIS A 291 -7.07 -3.81 -58.44
CA HIS A 291 -7.66 -4.52 -57.31
C HIS A 291 -9.01 -3.89 -56.91
N PRO A 292 -10.05 -4.02 -57.76
CA PRO A 292 -11.32 -3.31 -57.58
C PRO A 292 -12.02 -3.63 -56.26
N ILE A 293 -11.93 -4.88 -55.76
CA ILE A 293 -12.54 -5.28 -54.48
C ILE A 293 -11.91 -4.51 -53.31
N LEU A 294 -10.57 -4.50 -53.22
CA LEU A 294 -9.86 -3.80 -52.14
C LEU A 294 -10.08 -2.29 -52.23
N ARG A 295 -10.07 -1.73 -53.45
CA ARG A 295 -10.38 -0.33 -53.70
C ARG A 295 -11.77 0.03 -53.19
N ASP A 296 -12.79 -0.71 -53.61
CA ASP A 296 -14.18 -0.43 -53.27
C ASP A 296 -14.43 -0.63 -51.76
N PHE A 297 -13.80 -1.63 -51.14
CA PHE A 297 -13.80 -1.82 -49.69
C PHE A 297 -13.25 -0.60 -48.94
N LEU A 298 -12.03 -0.14 -49.28
CA LEU A 298 -11.43 1.03 -48.63
C LEU A 298 -12.22 2.32 -48.91
N LEU A 299 -12.82 2.46 -50.09
CA LEU A 299 -13.68 3.60 -50.41
C LEU A 299 -14.92 3.64 -49.52
N VAL A 300 -15.59 2.49 -49.33
CA VAL A 300 -16.74 2.38 -48.43
C VAL A 300 -16.35 2.81 -47.01
N LEU A 301 -15.21 2.34 -46.51
CA LEU A 301 -14.71 2.72 -45.19
C LEU A 301 -14.39 4.22 -45.10
N GLY A 302 -13.71 4.78 -46.11
CA GLY A 302 -13.27 6.17 -46.11
C GLY A 302 -14.39 7.18 -46.25
N GLN A 303 -15.37 6.90 -47.11
CA GLN A 303 -16.53 7.78 -47.31
C GLN A 303 -17.46 7.78 -46.10
N ASN A 304 -17.53 6.65 -45.37
CA ASN A 304 -18.37 6.47 -44.19
C ASN A 304 -17.60 6.52 -42.86
N ALA A 305 -16.38 7.05 -42.87
CA ALA A 305 -15.45 6.95 -41.75
C ALA A 305 -16.04 7.41 -40.41
N PHE A 306 -16.81 8.50 -40.42
CA PHE A 306 -17.40 9.04 -39.18
C PHE A 306 -18.52 8.15 -38.62
N ALA A 307 -19.40 7.62 -39.48
CA ALA A 307 -20.48 6.72 -39.07
C ALA A 307 -19.93 5.37 -38.58
N LEU A 308 -18.92 4.84 -39.27
CA LEU A 308 -18.23 3.60 -38.88
C LEU A 308 -17.47 3.75 -37.58
N PHE A 309 -16.75 4.86 -37.43
CA PHE A 309 -16.10 5.21 -36.19
C PHE A 309 -17.11 5.19 -35.02
N TRP A 310 -18.26 5.87 -35.18
CA TRP A 310 -19.25 6.03 -34.11
C TRP A 310 -19.87 4.68 -33.72
N THR A 311 -20.29 3.89 -34.72
CA THR A 311 -20.90 2.57 -34.49
C THR A 311 -19.94 1.56 -33.91
N HIS A 312 -18.69 1.62 -34.32
CA HIS A 312 -17.63 0.78 -33.79
C HIS A 312 -17.39 1.03 -32.30
N ILE A 313 -17.21 2.29 -31.89
CA ILE A 313 -17.07 2.61 -30.45
C ILE A 313 -18.34 2.29 -29.67
N PHE A 314 -19.51 2.54 -30.24
CA PHE A 314 -20.77 2.19 -29.60
C PHE A 314 -20.87 0.68 -29.29
N ILE A 315 -20.50 -0.19 -30.24
CA ILE A 315 -20.51 -1.65 -30.05
C ILE A 315 -19.45 -2.08 -29.03
N LEU A 316 -18.23 -1.55 -29.12
CA LEU A 316 -17.17 -1.87 -28.16
C LEU A 316 -17.53 -1.44 -26.74
N GLN A 317 -18.18 -0.29 -26.58
CA GLN A 317 -18.65 0.17 -25.29
C GLN A 317 -19.81 -0.68 -24.76
N LEU A 318 -20.73 -1.12 -25.62
CA LEU A 318 -21.77 -2.10 -25.23
C LEU A 318 -21.15 -3.40 -24.74
N TYR A 319 -20.13 -3.90 -25.43
CA TYR A 319 -19.39 -5.09 -25.01
C TYR A 319 -18.79 -4.92 -23.61
N GLN A 320 -18.12 -3.78 -23.37
CA GLN A 320 -17.57 -3.47 -22.06
C GLN A 320 -18.64 -3.33 -20.97
N MET A 321 -19.75 -2.63 -21.26
CA MET A 321 -20.87 -2.45 -20.32
C MET A 321 -21.57 -3.77 -19.99
N ALA A 322 -21.56 -4.73 -20.91
CA ALA A 322 -22.10 -6.07 -20.71
C ALA A 322 -21.12 -7.02 -19.99
N GLY A 323 -19.96 -6.53 -19.53
CA GLY A 323 -18.96 -7.33 -18.83
C GLY A 323 -18.14 -8.23 -19.76
N GLY A 324 -17.96 -7.85 -21.02
CA GLY A 324 -17.24 -8.64 -22.01
C GLY A 324 -15.79 -8.93 -21.61
N ALA A 325 -15.40 -10.20 -21.66
CA ALA A 325 -14.08 -10.69 -21.24
C ALA A 325 -12.99 -10.47 -22.31
N LYS A 326 -11.74 -10.38 -21.89
CA LYS A 326 -10.59 -10.43 -22.82
C LYS A 326 -10.20 -11.89 -23.07
N VAL A 327 -9.85 -12.22 -24.30
CA VAL A 327 -9.48 -13.56 -24.77
C VAL A 327 -7.98 -13.63 -25.10
N ASP A 328 -7.39 -14.79 -24.86
CA ASP A 328 -6.02 -15.17 -25.27
C ASP A 328 -6.03 -15.93 -26.61
N ASN A 329 -7.09 -16.69 -26.88
CA ASN A 329 -7.21 -17.50 -28.06
C ASN A 329 -7.33 -16.62 -29.32
N ILE A 330 -6.34 -16.74 -30.20
CA ILE A 330 -6.24 -15.92 -31.41
C ILE A 330 -7.39 -16.13 -32.40
N PHE A 331 -7.98 -17.33 -32.45
CA PHE A 331 -9.12 -17.61 -33.33
C PHE A 331 -10.39 -16.93 -32.82
N VAL A 332 -10.63 -16.98 -31.50
CA VAL A 332 -11.74 -16.28 -30.86
C VAL A 332 -11.57 -14.78 -31.02
N PHE A 333 -10.35 -14.26 -30.84
CA PHE A 333 -10.02 -12.87 -31.09
C PHE A 333 -10.39 -12.45 -32.52
N PHE A 334 -9.91 -13.15 -33.55
CA PHE A 334 -10.22 -12.79 -34.94
C PHE A 334 -11.70 -12.94 -35.29
N PHE A 335 -12.40 -13.91 -34.68
CA PHE A 335 -13.84 -14.02 -34.81
C PHE A 335 -14.57 -12.79 -34.24
N LEU A 336 -14.19 -12.34 -33.04
CA LEU A 336 -14.74 -11.13 -32.42
C LEU A 336 -14.44 -9.87 -33.23
N VAL A 337 -13.22 -9.76 -33.78
CA VAL A 337 -12.83 -8.67 -34.70
C VAL A 337 -13.77 -8.64 -35.90
N LEU A 338 -13.94 -9.78 -36.58
CA LEU A 338 -14.80 -9.90 -37.75
C LEU A 338 -16.26 -9.58 -37.43
N LEU A 339 -16.79 -10.14 -36.34
CA LEU A 339 -18.15 -9.90 -35.88
C LEU A 339 -18.40 -8.42 -35.59
N THR A 340 -17.46 -7.78 -34.89
CA THR A 340 -17.53 -6.36 -34.54
C THR A 340 -17.46 -5.49 -35.77
N PHE A 341 -16.56 -5.81 -36.70
CA PHE A 341 -16.40 -5.08 -37.94
C PHE A 341 -17.68 -5.15 -38.79
N VAL A 342 -18.23 -6.35 -39.01
CA VAL A 342 -19.47 -6.55 -39.76
C VAL A 342 -20.65 -5.87 -39.08
N SER A 343 -20.74 -5.97 -37.75
CA SER A 343 -21.80 -5.32 -36.97
C SER A 343 -21.70 -3.80 -37.02
N SER A 344 -20.49 -3.24 -36.99
CA SER A 344 -20.24 -1.81 -37.13
C SER A 344 -20.67 -1.32 -38.51
N LEU A 345 -20.31 -2.06 -39.56
CA LEU A 345 -20.71 -1.76 -40.94
C LEU A 345 -22.24 -1.83 -41.11
N ALA A 346 -22.87 -2.87 -40.59
CA ALA A 346 -24.31 -3.03 -40.61
C ALA A 346 -25.01 -1.90 -39.85
N LEU A 347 -24.57 -1.59 -38.63
CA LEU A 347 -25.16 -0.54 -37.81
C LEU A 347 -24.98 0.84 -38.46
N ALA A 348 -23.83 1.09 -39.11
CA ALA A 348 -23.55 2.37 -39.77
C ALA A 348 -24.58 2.67 -40.87
N THR A 349 -25.18 1.66 -41.49
CA THR A 349 -26.27 1.83 -42.47
C THR A 349 -27.55 2.41 -41.89
N PHE A 350 -27.76 2.29 -40.57
CA PHE A 350 -29.01 2.66 -39.89
C PHE A 350 -28.91 3.95 -39.08
N ILE A 351 -27.70 4.43 -38.79
CA ILE A 351 -27.49 5.62 -37.95
C ILE A 351 -27.62 6.92 -38.76
N PRO A 352 -28.30 7.96 -38.24
CA PRO A 352 -28.60 9.21 -38.94
C PRO A 352 -27.39 10.12 -39.23
N PHE A 353 -26.17 9.71 -38.86
CA PHE A 353 -24.93 10.47 -39.13
C PHE A 353 -24.25 10.06 -40.45
N ASN A 354 -24.91 9.17 -41.21
CA ASN A 354 -24.38 8.56 -42.41
C ASN A 354 -24.78 9.35 -43.66
N PHE A 355 -23.79 9.83 -44.42
CA PHE A 355 -24.01 10.70 -45.58
C PHE A 355 -24.09 9.97 -46.93
N LYS A 356 -23.91 8.65 -46.99
CA LYS A 356 -24.19 7.80 -48.16
C LYS A 356 -23.81 6.35 -47.84
N PHE A 357 -24.78 5.48 -47.57
CA PHE A 357 -24.59 4.03 -47.84
C PHE A 357 -25.14 3.70 -49.22
N ASN A 358 -24.60 4.36 -50.25
CA ASN A 358 -24.63 3.77 -51.59
C ASN A 358 -23.38 2.91 -51.68
N LEU A 359 -23.56 1.59 -51.66
CA LEU A 359 -22.55 0.66 -52.16
C LEU A 359 -22.38 0.97 -53.65
N THR A 360 -21.54 1.95 -54.00
CA THR A 360 -21.04 2.08 -55.38
C THR A 360 -20.11 0.90 -55.63
N PHE A 361 -20.70 -0.27 -55.85
CA PHE A 361 -20.04 -1.33 -56.58
C PHE A 361 -19.93 -0.84 -58.01
N ILE A 362 -18.72 -0.52 -58.45
CA ILE A 362 -18.46 -0.28 -59.87
C ILE A 362 -18.45 -1.67 -60.52
N LYS A 363 -19.64 -2.24 -60.76
CA LYS A 363 -19.79 -3.42 -61.62
C LYS A 363 -19.64 -2.95 -63.06
N GLY A 364 -18.61 -3.45 -63.75
CA GLY A 364 -18.33 -3.06 -65.12
C GLY A 364 -19.16 -3.84 -66.15
N SER A 365 -19.56 -3.14 -67.20
CA SER A 365 -19.30 -3.53 -68.59
C SER A 365 -18.67 -2.32 -69.31
N HIS A 366 -17.74 -2.58 -70.23
CA HIS A 366 -16.85 -1.59 -70.83
C HIS A 366 -17.56 -0.54 -71.70
N GLU A 367 -18.81 -0.78 -72.11
CA GLU A 367 -19.61 0.09 -73.00
C GLU A 367 -20.51 1.08 -72.25
N GLU A 368 -21.03 0.74 -71.05
CA GLU A 368 -21.78 1.70 -70.21
C GLU A 368 -20.84 2.72 -69.53
N GLN A 369 -19.52 2.52 -69.63
CA GLN A 369 -18.54 3.42 -69.05
C GLN A 369 -18.42 4.73 -69.82
N GLU A 370 -18.63 4.80 -71.13
CA GLU A 370 -18.46 6.08 -71.86
C GLU A 370 -19.63 7.05 -71.67
N GLU A 371 -20.85 6.55 -71.46
CA GLU A 371 -22.05 7.39 -71.37
C GLU A 371 -22.24 8.04 -69.97
N LEU A 372 -21.65 7.46 -68.92
CA LEU A 372 -21.64 8.03 -67.56
C LEU A 372 -20.43 8.95 -67.29
N ILE A 373 -19.49 9.08 -68.24
CA ILE A 373 -18.25 9.85 -68.07
C ILE A 373 -18.39 11.33 -68.47
N GLU A 374 -19.52 11.74 -69.04
CA GLU A 374 -19.71 13.12 -69.53
C GLU A 374 -20.76 13.91 -68.74
N LYS A 375 -20.42 14.31 -67.49
CA LYS A 375 -20.69 15.67 -66.95
C LYS A 375 -20.33 15.82 -65.47
N GLU A 376 -19.55 16.88 -65.21
CA GLU A 376 -19.66 17.77 -64.04
C GLU A 376 -19.08 17.27 -62.70
N THR A 377 -17.77 17.48 -62.49
CA THR A 377 -17.18 17.43 -61.14
C THR A 377 -16.50 18.74 -60.78
N LEU A 378 -17.27 19.68 -60.21
CA LEU A 378 -16.71 20.65 -59.26
C LEU A 378 -17.72 21.30 -58.30
N MET A 379 -19.02 20.95 -58.32
CA MET A 379 -19.99 21.71 -57.52
C MET A 379 -21.11 20.92 -56.80
N LYS A 380 -21.14 19.57 -56.80
CA LYS A 380 -22.28 18.81 -56.24
C LYS A 380 -22.10 18.10 -54.89
N LEU A 381 -20.98 18.25 -54.17
CA LEU A 381 -20.92 17.74 -52.78
C LEU A 381 -21.70 18.64 -51.79
N GLY A 382 -22.01 19.87 -52.20
CA GLY A 382 -22.64 20.84 -51.31
C GLY A 382 -24.14 21.04 -51.55
N GLU A 383 -24.64 20.81 -52.76
CA GLU A 383 -26.07 20.95 -53.09
C GLU A 383 -26.85 19.68 -52.71
N GLU A 384 -26.31 18.49 -52.95
CA GLU A 384 -26.92 17.21 -52.53
C GLU A 384 -27.04 17.11 -51.00
N VAL A 385 -26.00 17.56 -50.27
CA VAL A 385 -25.98 17.63 -48.79
C VAL A 385 -27.00 18.64 -48.24
N TYR A 386 -27.39 19.65 -49.02
CA TYR A 386 -28.40 20.62 -48.59
C TYR A 386 -29.81 20.02 -48.63
N GLU A 387 -30.18 19.39 -49.74
CA GLU A 387 -31.50 18.76 -49.91
C GLU A 387 -31.65 17.47 -49.06
N GLU A 388 -30.60 16.65 -48.94
CA GLU A 388 -30.64 15.40 -48.17
C GLU A 388 -30.69 15.62 -46.67
N ILE A 389 -30.09 16.69 -46.13
CA ILE A 389 -30.19 16.90 -44.68
C ILE A 389 -31.51 17.57 -44.25
N VAL A 390 -32.19 18.33 -45.12
CA VAL A 390 -33.59 18.74 -44.86
C VAL A 390 -34.50 17.50 -44.83
N PHE A 391 -34.18 16.49 -45.65
CA PHE A 391 -34.82 15.18 -45.62
C PHE A 391 -34.49 14.38 -44.34
N GLU A 392 -33.24 14.35 -43.88
CA GLU A 392 -32.80 13.62 -42.68
C GLU A 392 -33.27 14.26 -41.35
N GLU A 393 -33.40 15.59 -41.26
CA GLU A 393 -34.00 16.24 -40.09
C GLU A 393 -35.48 15.80 -39.90
N ASN A 394 -36.20 15.66 -41.00
CA ASN A 394 -37.54 15.08 -41.02
C ASN A 394 -37.54 13.55 -40.78
N ARG A 395 -36.48 12.84 -41.15
CA ARG A 395 -36.34 11.39 -40.95
C ARG A 395 -36.01 11.03 -39.50
N ILE A 396 -35.18 11.82 -38.81
CA ILE A 396 -34.86 11.69 -37.39
C ILE A 396 -36.12 11.92 -36.54
N LYS A 397 -36.89 12.98 -36.82
CA LYS A 397 -38.20 13.20 -36.18
C LYS A 397 -39.14 12.01 -36.39
N ASN A 398 -39.22 11.46 -37.60
CA ASN A 398 -40.09 10.33 -37.93
C ASN A 398 -39.57 8.96 -37.44
N PHE A 399 -38.27 8.83 -37.14
CA PHE A 399 -37.66 7.59 -36.61
C PHE A 399 -37.95 7.46 -35.10
N PHE A 400 -37.84 8.56 -34.34
CA PHE A 400 -38.15 8.57 -32.91
C PHE A 400 -39.63 8.84 -32.61
N PHE A 401 -40.36 9.53 -33.51
CA PHE A 401 -41.78 9.89 -33.34
C PHE A 401 -42.56 9.71 -34.66
N PRO A 402 -42.96 8.48 -35.03
CA PRO A 402 -43.62 8.22 -36.30
C PRO A 402 -45.02 8.86 -36.36
N HIS A 403 -45.26 9.76 -37.32
CA HIS A 403 -46.63 10.11 -37.71
C HIS A 403 -47.27 8.97 -38.51
N SER A 404 -48.58 8.77 -38.36
CA SER A 404 -49.35 7.70 -39.00
C SER A 404 -49.37 7.82 -40.52
N SER A 405 -48.34 7.30 -41.18
CA SER A 405 -48.30 7.20 -42.65
C SER A 405 -49.20 6.05 -43.14
N LYS A 406 -50.13 6.35 -44.07
CA LYS A 406 -51.06 5.39 -44.70
C LYS A 406 -50.39 4.35 -45.63
N ASN A 407 -49.06 4.39 -45.83
CA ASN A 407 -48.37 3.53 -46.80
C ASN A 407 -47.82 2.23 -46.16
N LYS A 408 -48.52 1.10 -46.38
CA LYS A 408 -48.22 -0.23 -45.83
C LYS A 408 -46.80 -0.74 -46.17
N ALA A 409 -46.22 -0.37 -47.32
CA ALA A 409 -44.86 -0.77 -47.69
C ALA A 409 -43.80 -0.11 -46.80
N ARG A 410 -44.02 1.16 -46.42
CA ARG A 410 -43.12 1.93 -45.56
C ARG A 410 -43.17 1.42 -44.11
N GLN A 411 -44.35 1.05 -43.61
CA GLN A 411 -44.50 0.41 -42.29
C GLN A 411 -43.83 -0.97 -42.21
N LYS A 412 -43.96 -1.82 -43.25
CA LYS A 412 -43.26 -3.12 -43.30
C LYS A 412 -41.74 -2.97 -43.32
N LEU A 413 -41.22 -1.97 -44.05
CA LEU A 413 -39.78 -1.68 -44.09
C LEU A 413 -39.27 -1.21 -42.72
N VAL A 414 -40.00 -0.31 -42.05
CA VAL A 414 -39.66 0.18 -40.71
C VAL A 414 -39.72 -0.96 -39.69
N LYS A 415 -40.73 -1.83 -39.73
CA LYS A 415 -40.85 -2.98 -38.82
C LYS A 415 -39.74 -4.02 -39.04
N LYS A 416 -39.39 -4.33 -40.31
CA LYS A 416 -38.25 -5.20 -40.63
C LYS A 416 -36.92 -4.62 -40.15
N ARG A 417 -36.71 -3.30 -40.26
CA ARG A 417 -35.50 -2.61 -39.78
C ARG A 417 -35.38 -2.63 -38.25
N HIS A 418 -36.47 -2.41 -37.52
CA HIS A 418 -36.50 -2.54 -36.06
C HIS A 418 -36.29 -3.99 -35.59
N MET A 419 -36.89 -4.97 -36.28
CA MET A 419 -36.65 -6.39 -35.97
C MET A 419 -35.20 -6.80 -36.23
N MET A 420 -34.59 -6.33 -37.32
CA MET A 420 -33.19 -6.66 -37.65
C MET A 420 -32.20 -6.01 -36.68
N ALA A 421 -32.39 -4.73 -36.36
CA ALA A 421 -31.60 -4.03 -35.35
C ALA A 421 -31.78 -4.66 -33.95
N GLY A 422 -33.03 -4.97 -33.58
CA GLY A 422 -33.35 -5.69 -32.35
C GLY A 422 -32.71 -7.08 -32.30
N SER A 423 -32.70 -7.83 -33.42
CA SER A 423 -32.05 -9.14 -33.48
C SER A 423 -30.53 -9.08 -33.44
N LEU A 424 -29.89 -8.05 -34.01
CA LEU A 424 -28.45 -7.86 -33.95
C LEU A 424 -27.99 -7.45 -32.55
N VAL A 425 -28.77 -6.58 -31.89
CA VAL A 425 -28.59 -6.20 -30.48
C VAL A 425 -28.83 -7.40 -29.58
N LEU A 426 -29.87 -8.20 -29.84
CA LEU A 426 -30.14 -9.42 -29.08
C LEU A 426 -29.01 -10.44 -29.27
N LEU A 427 -28.49 -10.63 -30.49
CA LEU A 427 -27.35 -11.50 -30.79
C LEU A 427 -26.10 -11.04 -30.02
N LEU A 428 -25.79 -9.74 -30.05
CA LEU A 428 -24.70 -9.12 -29.29
C LEU A 428 -24.88 -9.26 -27.79
N ILE A 429 -26.10 -9.12 -27.26
CA ILE A 429 -26.42 -9.37 -25.85
C ILE A 429 -26.22 -10.85 -25.51
N THR A 430 -26.73 -11.80 -26.30
CA THR A 430 -26.51 -13.23 -26.06
C THR A 430 -25.04 -13.64 -26.11
N PHE A 431 -24.22 -13.03 -26.97
CA PHE A 431 -22.78 -13.31 -27.05
C PHE A 431 -21.92 -12.52 -26.05
N ALA A 432 -22.41 -11.40 -25.52
CA ALA A 432 -21.80 -10.72 -24.37
C ALA A 432 -22.11 -11.45 -23.04
N VAL A 433 -23.25 -12.16 -22.99
CA VAL A 433 -23.66 -12.98 -21.84
C VAL A 433 -23.00 -14.38 -21.85
N PHE A 434 -22.58 -14.89 -23.01
CA PHE A 434 -22.01 -16.25 -23.08
C PHE A 434 -20.64 -16.41 -22.38
N PRO A 435 -19.69 -15.46 -22.48
CA PRO A 435 -18.47 -15.47 -21.67
C PRO A 435 -18.76 -15.33 -20.18
N SER A 436 -19.79 -14.56 -19.80
CA SER A 436 -20.19 -14.41 -18.41
C SER A 436 -20.84 -15.66 -17.83
N VAL A 437 -21.41 -16.58 -18.61
CA VAL A 437 -21.85 -17.90 -18.10
C VAL A 437 -20.68 -18.85 -17.84
N LEU A 438 -19.60 -18.78 -18.63
CA LEU A 438 -18.36 -19.53 -18.37
C LEU A 438 -17.57 -18.91 -17.21
N GLU A 439 -17.54 -17.58 -17.13
CA GLU A 439 -16.95 -16.83 -16.02
C GLU A 439 -17.81 -16.91 -14.75
N GLU A 440 -19.13 -17.10 -14.82
CA GLU A 440 -20.02 -17.35 -13.68
C GLU A 440 -19.88 -18.80 -13.20
N ARG A 441 -19.47 -19.75 -14.05
CA ARG A 441 -19.03 -21.08 -13.57
C ARG A 441 -17.68 -20.98 -12.86
N GLU A 442 -16.73 -20.19 -13.37
CA GLU A 442 -15.48 -19.91 -12.66
C GLU A 442 -15.68 -19.04 -11.42
N LYS A 443 -16.59 -18.06 -11.44
CA LYS A 443 -16.95 -17.18 -10.31
C LYS A 443 -17.85 -17.88 -9.32
N ALA A 444 -18.67 -18.86 -9.70
CA ALA A 444 -19.41 -19.71 -8.77
C ALA A 444 -18.47 -20.70 -8.08
N VAL A 445 -17.47 -21.24 -8.80
CA VAL A 445 -16.36 -21.99 -8.21
C VAL A 445 -15.47 -21.08 -7.34
N LYS A 446 -15.25 -19.81 -7.74
CA LYS A 446 -14.50 -18.78 -6.99
C LYS A 446 -15.32 -18.02 -5.94
N SER A 447 -16.64 -18.26 -5.82
CA SER A 447 -17.58 -17.68 -4.83
C SER A 447 -17.92 -18.71 -3.76
N ALA A 448 -17.88 -20.00 -4.12
CA ALA A 448 -17.80 -21.11 -3.17
C ALA A 448 -16.54 -21.06 -2.27
N THR A 449 -15.58 -20.18 -2.58
CA THR A 449 -14.28 -19.99 -1.88
C THR A 449 -14.37 -19.35 -0.49
N SER A 450 -15.51 -18.79 -0.10
CA SER A 450 -15.68 -18.31 1.29
C SER A 450 -15.61 -19.46 2.31
N SER A 451 -15.67 -20.72 1.87
CA SER A 451 -15.60 -21.91 2.73
C SER A 451 -14.20 -22.51 2.92
N VAL A 452 -13.22 -22.25 2.05
CA VAL A 452 -11.91 -22.93 2.09
C VAL A 452 -10.93 -22.13 2.93
N TRP A 453 -10.47 -22.69 4.05
CA TRP A 453 -9.50 -22.09 4.97
C TRP A 453 -8.08 -22.50 4.59
N PHE A 454 -7.13 -21.56 4.58
CA PHE A 454 -5.73 -21.84 4.17
C PHE A 454 -5.07 -22.89 5.05
N SER A 455 -5.19 -22.73 6.37
CA SER A 455 -4.52 -23.57 7.35
C SER A 455 -5.26 -23.51 8.68
N ASP A 456 -5.46 -24.69 9.28
CA ASP A 456 -6.04 -24.85 10.62
C ASP A 456 -5.13 -24.31 11.73
N GLU A 457 -3.99 -23.70 11.39
CA GLU A 457 -3.10 -23.02 12.31
C GLU A 457 -3.60 -21.63 12.72
N PHE A 458 -4.49 -21.00 11.94
CA PHE A 458 -4.86 -19.59 12.13
C PHE A 458 -6.34 -19.41 12.49
N ALA A 459 -6.58 -18.62 13.53
CA ALA A 459 -7.91 -18.35 14.09
C ALA A 459 -8.74 -17.39 13.25
N TYR A 460 -8.11 -16.44 12.56
CA TYR A 460 -8.80 -15.36 11.87
C TYR A 460 -8.23 -15.14 10.47
N ARG A 461 -9.07 -14.55 9.61
CA ARG A 461 -8.64 -14.04 8.31
C ARG A 461 -9.41 -12.80 7.90
N GLN A 462 -8.77 -11.97 7.09
CA GLN A 462 -9.40 -10.91 6.31
C GLN A 462 -9.06 -11.04 4.84
N LYS A 463 -10.07 -10.97 3.99
CA LYS A 463 -9.88 -10.96 2.54
C LYS A 463 -9.47 -9.56 2.09
N ILE A 464 -8.52 -9.49 1.16
CA ILE A 464 -7.99 -8.26 0.59
C ILE A 464 -8.43 -8.18 -0.88
N ILE A 465 -9.02 -7.05 -1.24
CA ILE A 465 -9.38 -6.73 -2.62
C ILE A 465 -8.35 -5.74 -3.16
N VAL A 466 -7.70 -6.10 -4.26
CA VAL A 466 -6.76 -5.24 -4.99
C VAL A 466 -7.43 -4.83 -6.29
N LYS A 467 -7.66 -3.53 -6.47
CA LYS A 467 -8.23 -2.98 -7.69
C LYS A 467 -7.21 -2.13 -8.43
N ASN A 468 -7.04 -2.43 -9.71
CA ASN A 468 -6.21 -1.62 -10.59
C ASN A 468 -6.97 -0.35 -10.99
N GLY A 469 -6.48 0.80 -10.51
CA GLY A 469 -7.08 2.12 -10.76
C GLY A 469 -6.65 2.74 -12.09
N GLU A 470 -5.72 2.12 -12.82
CA GLU A 470 -5.30 2.55 -14.14
C GLU A 470 -6.33 2.17 -15.21
N SER A 471 -6.47 3.02 -16.23
CA SER A 471 -7.40 2.80 -17.34
C SER A 471 -6.78 2.12 -18.56
N PHE A 472 -5.46 1.96 -18.60
CA PHE A 472 -4.73 1.43 -19.76
C PHE A 472 -3.52 0.55 -19.42
N ALA A 473 -2.98 0.60 -18.20
CA ALA A 473 -1.83 -0.22 -17.78
C ALA A 473 -2.24 -1.32 -16.80
N SER A 474 -1.82 -2.56 -17.05
CA SER A 474 -2.02 -3.66 -16.10
C SER A 474 -1.10 -3.50 -14.90
N LEU A 475 -1.60 -3.83 -13.71
CA LEU A 475 -0.78 -3.99 -12.51
C LEU A 475 -0.12 -5.37 -12.59
N LEU A 476 1.15 -5.40 -12.96
CA LEU A 476 1.86 -6.65 -13.26
C LEU A 476 2.19 -7.46 -12.01
N LYS A 477 2.29 -8.78 -12.18
CA LYS A 477 2.83 -9.70 -11.16
C LYS A 477 4.21 -9.26 -10.66
N GLY A 478 4.43 -9.39 -9.36
CA GLY A 478 5.68 -9.03 -8.66
C GLY A 478 5.84 -7.52 -8.39
N LYS A 479 4.85 -6.68 -8.69
CA LYS A 479 4.88 -5.26 -8.29
C LYS A 479 4.47 -5.11 -6.82
N ASN A 480 5.15 -4.20 -6.12
CA ASN A 480 4.88 -3.94 -4.71
C ASN A 480 3.75 -2.91 -4.57
N ILE A 481 2.64 -3.32 -3.97
CA ILE A 481 1.52 -2.43 -3.62
C ILE A 481 1.38 -2.37 -2.11
N GLY A 482 0.73 -1.34 -1.59
CA GLY A 482 0.61 -1.15 -0.15
C GLY A 482 -0.79 -0.76 0.31
N VAL A 483 -1.15 -1.20 1.50
CA VAL A 483 -2.39 -0.86 2.20
C VAL A 483 -2.10 -0.58 3.67
N ASN A 484 -2.86 0.33 4.27
CA ASN A 484 -2.79 0.53 5.71
C ASN A 484 -3.73 -0.44 6.41
N PHE A 485 -3.24 -1.06 7.47
CA PHE A 485 -3.94 -2.07 8.26
C PHE A 485 -3.93 -1.67 9.73
N ASP A 486 -5.09 -1.81 10.39
CA ASP A 486 -5.25 -1.46 11.80
C ASP A 486 -4.80 -2.61 12.71
N HIS A 487 -3.48 -2.79 12.80
CA HIS A 487 -2.89 -3.81 13.67
C HIS A 487 -3.15 -3.50 15.15
N ALA A 488 -3.25 -2.21 15.52
CA ALA A 488 -3.53 -1.78 16.88
C ALA A 488 -4.86 -2.33 17.41
N SER A 489 -5.91 -2.33 16.58
CA SER A 489 -7.22 -2.89 16.98
C SER A 489 -7.12 -4.38 17.27
N LEU A 490 -6.41 -5.15 16.43
CA LEU A 490 -6.26 -6.59 16.63
C LEU A 490 -5.47 -6.95 17.90
N ILE A 491 -4.43 -6.19 18.22
CA ILE A 491 -3.68 -6.35 19.48
C ILE A 491 -4.59 -6.04 20.67
N LYS A 492 -5.34 -4.93 20.61
CA LYS A 492 -6.27 -4.54 21.67
C LYS A 492 -7.36 -5.61 21.89
N GLU A 493 -7.79 -6.27 20.83
CA GLU A 493 -8.75 -7.38 20.85
C GLU A 493 -8.10 -8.75 21.16
N LYS A 494 -6.78 -8.81 21.39
CA LYS A 494 -5.99 -10.03 21.61
C LYS A 494 -6.09 -11.06 20.47
N LYS A 495 -6.31 -10.61 19.24
CA LYS A 495 -6.38 -11.46 18.03
C LYS A 495 -5.06 -11.59 17.29
N SER A 496 -4.11 -10.69 17.53
CA SER A 496 -2.81 -10.64 16.86
C SER A 496 -1.71 -10.29 17.87
N LEU A 497 -0.48 -10.77 17.63
CA LEU A 497 0.65 -10.48 18.50
C LEU A 497 1.20 -9.07 18.25
N LYS A 498 1.69 -8.38 19.28
CA LYS A 498 2.32 -7.05 19.14
C LYS A 498 3.45 -7.04 18.10
N ASN A 499 4.22 -8.12 18.04
CA ASN A 499 5.33 -8.27 17.10
C ASN A 499 4.91 -8.67 15.67
N GLY A 500 3.62 -8.91 15.41
CA GLY A 500 3.05 -9.28 14.12
C GLY A 500 3.55 -10.61 13.54
N THR A 501 4.25 -11.44 14.32
CA THR A 501 4.86 -12.68 13.83
C THR A 501 3.83 -13.72 13.40
N ASP A 502 2.60 -13.58 13.86
CA ASP A 502 1.45 -14.41 13.50
C ASP A 502 0.78 -14.01 12.18
N LEU A 503 1.15 -12.88 11.56
CA LEU A 503 0.58 -12.45 10.29
C LEU A 503 1.05 -13.34 9.13
N ARG A 504 0.12 -13.72 8.25
CA ARG A 504 0.38 -14.43 6.99
C ARG A 504 -0.43 -13.86 5.85
N LEU A 505 0.24 -13.53 4.75
CA LEU A 505 -0.44 -13.16 3.52
C LEU A 505 -0.34 -14.30 2.50
N VAL A 506 -1.49 -14.74 2.00
CA VAL A 506 -1.57 -15.81 1.01
C VAL A 506 -2.47 -15.42 -0.16
N TYR A 507 -2.25 -16.07 -1.30
CA TYR A 507 -3.00 -15.90 -2.54
C TYR A 507 -3.63 -17.21 -2.98
N TRP A 508 -4.91 -17.20 -3.30
CA TRP A 508 -5.63 -18.36 -3.84
C TRP A 508 -5.60 -18.36 -5.37
N ASP A 509 -4.97 -19.37 -5.99
CA ASP A 509 -4.86 -19.47 -7.46
C ASP A 509 -6.06 -20.15 -8.14
N GLY A 510 -7.07 -20.57 -7.36
CA GLY A 510 -8.20 -21.37 -7.82
C GLY A 510 -8.13 -22.84 -7.40
N SER A 511 -6.95 -23.34 -7.02
CA SER A 511 -6.73 -24.72 -6.57
C SER A 511 -5.94 -24.81 -5.27
N ASN A 512 -4.96 -23.93 -5.07
CA ASN A 512 -4.07 -23.93 -3.91
C ASN A 512 -3.84 -22.50 -3.37
N PHE A 513 -3.47 -22.43 -2.09
CA PHE A 513 -2.96 -21.22 -1.49
C PHE A 513 -1.45 -21.14 -1.65
N ASN A 514 -0.96 -20.00 -2.13
CA ASN A 514 0.45 -19.68 -2.29
C ASN A 514 0.84 -18.56 -1.34
N ASN A 515 2.01 -18.66 -0.71
CA ASN A 515 2.52 -17.60 0.15
C ASN A 515 2.85 -16.35 -0.67
N VAL A 516 2.45 -15.18 -0.18
CA VAL A 516 2.77 -13.88 -0.78
C VAL A 516 3.86 -13.23 0.05
N ILE A 517 4.91 -12.72 -0.61
CA ILE A 517 5.94 -11.94 0.06
C ILE A 517 5.35 -10.61 0.47
N PHE A 518 5.47 -10.27 1.76
CA PHE A 518 5.02 -9.00 2.29
C PHE A 518 6.00 -8.41 3.31
N TRP A 519 5.88 -7.10 3.49
CA TRP A 519 6.67 -6.27 4.37
C TRP A 519 5.76 -5.44 5.27
N LEU A 520 6.22 -5.20 6.49
CA LEU A 520 5.61 -4.26 7.42
C LEU A 520 6.51 -3.05 7.51
N ASN A 521 6.09 -1.92 6.93
CA ASN A 521 6.95 -0.74 6.75
C ASN A 521 6.53 0.43 7.66
N GLY A 522 6.45 0.18 8.97
CA GLY A 522 6.05 1.14 9.99
C GLY A 522 6.08 0.52 11.40
N PRO A 523 5.83 1.30 12.47
CA PRO A 523 5.79 0.74 13.81
C PRO A 523 4.65 -0.29 13.91
N LEU A 524 5.00 -1.49 14.35
CA LEU A 524 4.03 -2.53 14.70
C LEU A 524 3.11 -2.02 15.82
N GLY A 525 1.87 -2.48 15.84
CA GLY A 525 0.84 -1.96 16.75
C GLY A 525 0.33 -0.56 16.45
N SER A 526 0.55 -0.05 15.24
CA SER A 526 -0.09 1.17 14.73
C SER A 526 -1.44 0.87 14.08
N SER A 527 -2.37 1.83 14.16
CA SER A 527 -3.64 1.79 13.43
C SER A 527 -3.50 2.08 11.93
N GLN A 528 -2.29 2.40 11.48
CA GLN A 528 -1.93 2.66 10.09
C GLN A 528 -0.67 1.87 9.71
N ALA A 529 -0.52 0.65 10.22
CA ALA A 529 0.62 -0.19 9.89
C ALA A 529 0.58 -0.50 8.38
N PRO A 530 1.57 -0.06 7.58
CA PRO A 530 1.51 -0.26 6.15
C PRO A 530 2.01 -1.66 5.80
N ILE A 531 1.11 -2.48 5.29
CA ILE A 531 1.42 -3.77 4.68
C ILE A 531 1.75 -3.49 3.22
N ILE A 532 2.97 -3.83 2.80
CA ILE A 532 3.40 -3.79 1.40
C ILE A 532 3.55 -5.24 0.94
N PHE A 533 3.04 -5.59 -0.23
CA PHE A 533 3.11 -6.97 -0.73
C PHE A 533 3.23 -7.03 -2.25
N GLU A 534 3.75 -8.16 -2.73
CA GLU A 534 3.87 -8.43 -4.16
C GLU A 534 2.52 -8.87 -4.74
N VAL A 535 2.16 -8.26 -5.87
CA VAL A 535 1.02 -8.68 -6.69
C VAL A 535 1.28 -10.10 -7.19
N ALA A 536 0.43 -11.05 -6.80
CA ALA A 536 0.58 -12.47 -7.11
C ALA A 536 0.25 -12.80 -8.57
N GLU A 537 -0.72 -12.10 -9.16
CA GLU A 537 -1.13 -12.25 -10.56
C GLU A 537 -1.44 -10.90 -11.21
N SER A 538 -1.24 -10.79 -12.52
CA SER A 538 -1.39 -9.50 -13.21
C SER A 538 -2.86 -9.06 -13.27
N ILE A 539 -3.15 -7.85 -12.80
CA ILE A 539 -4.51 -7.30 -12.76
C ILE A 539 -4.70 -6.30 -13.90
N ALA A 540 -5.61 -6.61 -14.82
CA ALA A 540 -5.88 -5.77 -15.98
C ALA A 540 -6.44 -4.37 -15.58
N PRO A 541 -6.34 -3.35 -16.45
CA PRO A 541 -6.83 -2.00 -16.15
C PRO A 541 -8.31 -2.00 -15.75
N GLY A 542 -8.63 -1.31 -14.64
CA GLY A 542 -9.99 -1.21 -14.10
C GLY A 542 -10.57 -2.49 -13.48
N GLN A 543 -9.81 -3.59 -13.43
CA GLN A 543 -10.23 -4.85 -12.81
C GLN A 543 -9.80 -4.94 -11.34
N GLU A 544 -10.39 -5.90 -10.62
CA GLU A 544 -10.05 -6.22 -9.23
C GLU A 544 -9.69 -7.70 -9.06
N ASP A 545 -8.88 -7.98 -8.05
CA ASP A 545 -8.51 -9.31 -7.60
C ASP A 545 -8.74 -9.42 -6.09
N GLY A 546 -9.65 -10.31 -5.70
CA GLY A 546 -10.02 -10.56 -4.30
C GLY A 546 -9.40 -11.84 -3.72
N ASN A 547 -8.41 -12.45 -4.36
CA ASN A 547 -7.88 -13.76 -3.94
C ASN A 547 -6.79 -13.68 -2.87
N TYR A 548 -6.56 -12.50 -2.30
CA TYR A 548 -5.58 -12.27 -1.24
C TYR A 548 -6.25 -12.42 0.13
N PHE A 549 -5.56 -13.08 1.06
CA PHE A 549 -6.05 -13.27 2.43
C PHE A 549 -4.94 -13.04 3.43
N LEU A 550 -5.21 -12.18 4.41
CA LEU A 550 -4.38 -11.99 5.59
C LEU A 550 -4.91 -12.87 6.73
N TYR A 551 -4.12 -13.85 7.17
CA TYR A 551 -4.40 -14.71 8.31
C TYR A 551 -3.60 -14.27 9.54
N TYR A 552 -4.17 -14.48 10.73
CA TYR A 552 -3.57 -14.13 12.03
C TYR A 552 -4.23 -14.91 13.18
N GLY A 553 -3.75 -14.71 14.41
CA GLY A 553 -4.25 -15.38 15.61
C GLY A 553 -3.62 -16.74 15.87
N ASN A 554 -2.36 -16.91 15.51
CA ASN A 554 -1.54 -18.05 15.90
C ASN A 554 -0.33 -17.59 16.71
N ALA A 555 -0.39 -17.76 18.03
CA ALA A 555 0.68 -17.28 18.90
C ALA A 555 2.04 -17.91 18.60
N VAL A 556 2.11 -19.16 18.13
CA VAL A 556 3.38 -19.88 17.94
C VAL A 556 3.89 -19.85 16.49
N ALA A 557 3.24 -19.08 15.62
CA ALA A 557 3.63 -18.97 14.22
C ALA A 557 5.03 -18.35 14.06
N GLU A 558 5.79 -18.83 13.09
CA GLU A 558 7.11 -18.25 12.75
C GLU A 558 6.98 -16.88 12.10
N ASN A 559 7.99 -16.01 12.20
CA ASN A 559 7.96 -14.79 11.40
C ASN A 559 8.04 -15.11 9.89
N ARG A 560 7.15 -14.53 9.08
CA ARG A 560 7.17 -14.64 7.61
C ARG A 560 7.20 -13.29 6.88
N PHE A 561 7.04 -12.18 7.58
CA PHE A 561 7.18 -10.86 6.95
C PHE A 561 8.65 -10.45 6.90
N LYS A 562 8.97 -9.62 5.91
CA LYS A 562 10.29 -9.00 5.78
C LYS A 562 10.25 -7.57 6.32
N ASN A 563 11.36 -7.13 6.90
CA ASN A 563 11.55 -5.73 7.28
C ASN A 563 12.51 -5.07 6.29
N ASP A 564 12.00 -4.11 5.52
CA ASP A 564 12.83 -3.29 4.62
C ASP A 564 12.21 -1.90 4.46
N SER A 565 12.84 -0.90 5.09
CA SER A 565 12.40 0.49 5.02
C SER A 565 12.57 1.13 3.65
N LYS A 566 13.32 0.50 2.73
CA LYS A 566 13.62 1.01 1.38
C LYS A 566 12.66 0.46 0.32
N ILE A 567 11.74 -0.43 0.67
CA ILE A 567 10.80 -1.04 -0.29
C ILE A 567 9.92 0.06 -0.91
N LYS A 568 9.99 0.22 -2.23
CA LYS A 568 9.21 1.22 -2.97
C LYS A 568 7.87 0.65 -3.40
N ARG A 569 6.80 1.40 -3.14
CA ARG A 569 5.47 1.11 -3.68
C ARG A 569 5.42 1.46 -5.17
N TRP A 570 4.58 0.73 -5.89
CA TRP A 570 4.20 1.05 -7.27
C TRP A 570 3.60 2.46 -7.34
N GLU A 571 4.00 3.24 -8.34
CA GLU A 571 3.66 4.66 -8.46
C GLU A 571 2.32 4.90 -9.18
N SER A 572 1.78 3.90 -9.88
CA SER A 572 0.49 4.02 -10.57
C SER A 572 -0.70 3.86 -9.62
N LYS A 573 -1.90 4.21 -10.10
CA LYS A 573 -3.14 4.17 -9.32
C LYS A 573 -3.60 2.75 -9.05
N TYR A 574 -3.81 2.42 -7.78
CA TYR A 574 -4.49 1.23 -7.33
C TYR A 574 -5.27 1.54 -6.06
N GLU A 575 -6.28 0.73 -5.77
CA GLU A 575 -7.05 0.75 -4.53
C GLU A 575 -6.88 -0.62 -3.87
N VAL A 576 -6.60 -0.66 -2.58
CA VAL A 576 -6.60 -1.90 -1.79
C VAL A 576 -7.55 -1.72 -0.62
N SER A 577 -8.44 -2.68 -0.41
CA SER A 577 -9.39 -2.67 0.69
C SER A 577 -9.47 -4.04 1.38
N PHE A 578 -9.85 -4.02 2.66
CA PHE A 578 -10.14 -5.22 3.42
C PHE A 578 -11.66 -5.46 3.45
N GLU A 579 -12.07 -6.71 3.29
CA GLU A 579 -13.43 -7.14 3.62
C GLU A 579 -13.57 -7.41 5.14
N GLN A 580 -14.77 -7.80 5.55
CA GLN A 580 -15.06 -8.15 6.94
C GLN A 580 -14.21 -9.34 7.41
N GLU A 581 -13.72 -9.27 8.65
CA GLU A 581 -13.03 -10.38 9.31
C GLU A 581 -13.93 -11.60 9.43
N SER A 582 -13.34 -12.78 9.23
CA SER A 582 -13.96 -14.08 9.51
C SER A 582 -13.11 -14.83 10.53
N SER A 583 -13.75 -15.52 11.47
CA SER A 583 -13.11 -16.47 12.39
C SER A 583 -13.22 -17.91 11.90
N TYR A 584 -12.33 -18.76 12.40
CA TYR A 584 -12.40 -20.19 12.16
C TYR A 584 -13.73 -20.73 12.71
N PRO A 585 -14.44 -21.65 12.01
CA PRO A 585 -15.78 -22.10 12.42
C PRO A 585 -15.87 -22.73 13.82
N LEU A 586 -14.77 -23.37 14.25
CA LEU A 586 -14.57 -23.91 15.59
C LEU A 586 -13.36 -23.21 16.21
N LEU A 587 -13.60 -22.12 16.94
CA LEU A 587 -12.58 -21.23 17.44
C LEU A 587 -12.14 -21.64 18.85
N MET A 588 -10.99 -22.29 18.95
CA MET A 588 -10.27 -22.58 20.19
C MET A 588 -9.50 -21.35 20.69
N VAL A 589 -9.63 -20.99 21.96
CA VAL A 589 -8.99 -19.81 22.54
C VAL A 589 -8.29 -20.22 23.83
N ALA A 590 -7.02 -19.86 23.97
CA ALA A 590 -6.31 -19.85 25.22
C ALA A 590 -6.43 -18.45 25.83
N GLU A 591 -6.92 -18.32 27.05
CA GLU A 591 -7.13 -17.01 27.69
C GLU A 591 -5.80 -16.31 28.06
N LYS A 592 -4.71 -17.09 28.11
CA LYS A 592 -3.34 -16.62 28.33
C LYS A 592 -2.36 -17.34 27.41
N ILE A 593 -1.55 -16.58 26.69
CA ILE A 593 -0.56 -17.08 25.74
C ILE A 593 0.74 -17.41 26.46
N TRP A 594 1.24 -16.56 27.36
CA TRP A 594 2.48 -16.74 28.10
C TRP A 594 2.24 -17.30 29.50
N ASN A 595 2.54 -18.58 29.67
CA ASN A 595 2.35 -19.30 30.93
C ASN A 595 3.69 -19.50 31.62
N LEU A 596 3.81 -19.01 32.85
CA LEU A 596 5.07 -19.06 33.59
C LEU A 596 5.16 -20.28 34.48
N LYS A 597 6.25 -21.02 34.34
CA LYS A 597 6.58 -22.13 35.22
C LYS A 597 7.26 -21.58 36.47
N GLU A 598 6.48 -21.45 37.54
CA GLU A 598 6.99 -21.26 38.89
C GLU A 598 7.09 -22.63 39.58
N LYS A 599 8.06 -22.80 40.49
CA LYS A 599 8.43 -24.11 41.04
C LYS A 599 7.31 -24.79 41.87
N ASP A 600 6.32 -24.02 42.36
CA ASP A 600 5.43 -24.46 43.45
C ASP A 600 3.92 -24.53 43.15
N LYS A 601 3.43 -24.54 41.90
CA LYS A 601 1.97 -24.46 41.66
C LYS A 601 1.42 -25.33 40.54
N ASN A 602 0.17 -25.77 40.75
CA ASN A 602 -0.78 -26.24 39.74
C ASN A 602 -0.91 -25.16 38.65
N LEU A 603 -0.08 -25.24 37.61
CA LEU A 603 -0.17 -24.36 36.46
C LEU A 603 -1.28 -24.89 35.56
N THR A 604 -2.29 -24.06 35.35
CA THR A 604 -3.43 -24.40 34.50
C THR A 604 -3.61 -23.36 33.40
N LEU A 605 -3.99 -23.82 32.21
CA LEU A 605 -4.32 -23.02 31.05
C LEU A 605 -5.85 -22.97 30.89
N PRO A 606 -6.50 -21.83 31.20
CA PRO A 606 -7.91 -21.66 30.89
C PRO A 606 -8.11 -21.60 29.39
N VAL A 607 -9.00 -22.43 28.88
CA VAL A 607 -9.30 -22.52 27.44
C VAL A 607 -10.80 -22.49 27.19
N SER A 608 -11.17 -21.95 26.03
CA SER A 608 -12.55 -21.94 25.56
C SER A 608 -12.66 -22.35 24.09
N LEU A 609 -13.76 -23.01 23.74
CA LEU A 609 -14.12 -23.35 22.37
C LEU A 609 -15.44 -22.66 22.02
N LYS A 610 -15.43 -21.84 20.97
CA LYS A 610 -16.57 -21.10 20.45
C LYS A 610 -16.95 -21.65 19.08
N THR A 611 -18.25 -21.75 18.82
CA THR A 611 -18.76 -22.19 17.51
C THR A 611 -20.07 -21.49 17.15
N ASP A 612 -20.21 -21.22 15.85
CA ASP A 612 -21.43 -20.66 15.26
C ASP A 612 -22.43 -21.75 14.86
N GLN A 613 -22.07 -23.03 15.02
CA GLN A 613 -22.93 -24.18 14.69
C GLN A 613 -23.56 -24.74 15.97
N GLU A 614 -24.85 -25.06 15.90
CA GLU A 614 -25.52 -25.79 16.97
C GLU A 614 -25.22 -27.28 16.86
N PHE A 615 -24.76 -27.87 17.96
CA PHE A 615 -24.52 -29.30 18.10
C PHE A 615 -25.50 -29.88 19.13
N LEU A 616 -26.13 -30.99 18.78
CA LEU A 616 -27.06 -31.76 19.61
C LEU A 616 -26.27 -32.85 20.36
N ASN A 617 -26.01 -32.63 21.65
CA ASN A 617 -25.28 -33.54 22.54
C ASN A 617 -23.86 -33.94 22.03
N PRO A 618 -22.99 -32.98 21.66
CA PRO A 618 -21.65 -33.29 21.18
C PRO A 618 -20.76 -33.88 22.28
N ALA A 619 -19.91 -34.85 21.93
CA ALA A 619 -18.75 -35.21 22.73
C ALA A 619 -17.58 -34.29 22.35
N VAL A 620 -17.19 -33.40 23.27
CA VAL A 620 -16.12 -32.41 23.02
C VAL A 620 -14.89 -32.75 23.86
N THR A 621 -13.77 -32.97 23.19
CA THR A 621 -12.48 -33.29 23.80
C THR A 621 -11.42 -32.28 23.38
N TYR A 622 -10.36 -32.12 24.18
CA TYR A 622 -9.14 -31.40 23.78
C TYR A 622 -7.93 -32.31 23.85
N GLU A 623 -6.88 -31.93 23.11
CA GLU A 623 -5.54 -32.48 23.22
C GLU A 623 -4.50 -31.37 23.07
N ILE A 624 -3.41 -31.47 23.84
CA ILE A 624 -2.19 -30.69 23.57
C ILE A 624 -1.35 -31.50 22.58
N MET A 625 -1.13 -30.92 21.41
CA MET A 625 -0.46 -31.56 20.28
C MET A 625 0.93 -32.07 20.68
N GLY A 626 1.18 -33.36 20.46
CA GLY A 626 2.47 -34.00 20.73
C GLY A 626 2.76 -34.27 22.21
N GLN A 627 1.78 -34.10 23.11
CA GLN A 627 1.90 -34.39 24.54
C GLN A 627 0.81 -35.40 24.95
N ASP A 628 1.05 -36.16 26.03
CA ASP A 628 0.03 -37.05 26.61
C ASP A 628 -0.91 -36.29 27.56
N ILE A 629 -1.42 -35.14 27.10
CA ILE A 629 -2.33 -34.27 27.85
C ILE A 629 -3.59 -34.07 27.03
N ASN A 630 -4.68 -34.68 27.46
CA ASN A 630 -5.99 -34.63 26.82
C ASN A 630 -7.10 -34.64 27.87
N GLY A 631 -8.32 -34.28 27.47
CA GLY A 631 -9.46 -34.23 28.38
C GLY A 631 -10.76 -33.94 27.67
N LYS A 632 -11.82 -33.72 28.47
CA LYS A 632 -13.15 -33.36 28.00
C LYS A 632 -13.45 -31.93 28.40
N PHE A 633 -14.18 -31.22 27.55
CA PHE A 633 -14.73 -29.94 27.94
C PHE A 633 -16.01 -30.11 28.74
N THR A 634 -16.26 -29.15 29.63
CA THR A 634 -17.56 -28.96 30.25
C THR A 634 -18.43 -28.05 29.37
N LEU A 635 -19.68 -28.46 29.12
CA LEU A 635 -20.64 -27.66 28.35
C LEU A 635 -21.05 -26.42 29.16
N GLY A 636 -20.82 -25.23 28.60
CA GLY A 636 -21.31 -23.96 29.14
C GLY A 636 -22.63 -23.51 28.52
N GLU A 637 -22.95 -22.22 28.63
CA GLU A 637 -24.13 -21.63 27.99
C GLU A 637 -23.90 -21.35 26.49
N ARG A 638 -24.91 -21.60 25.63
CA ARG A 638 -24.96 -21.16 24.21
C ARG A 638 -23.72 -21.54 23.36
N ASN A 639 -23.45 -22.83 23.16
CA ASN A 639 -22.38 -23.33 22.27
C ASN A 639 -20.95 -22.84 22.65
N LEU A 640 -20.76 -22.44 23.91
CA LEU A 640 -19.46 -22.15 24.51
C LEU A 640 -19.05 -23.32 25.40
N PHE A 641 -17.85 -23.86 25.16
CA PHE A 641 -17.25 -24.88 26.02
C PHE A 641 -16.04 -24.29 26.71
N GLN A 642 -15.86 -24.58 27.99
CA GLN A 642 -14.75 -24.04 28.79
C GLN A 642 -14.12 -25.14 29.63
N GLU A 643 -12.81 -25.04 29.83
CA GLU A 643 -12.07 -25.96 30.69
C GLU A 643 -10.77 -25.30 31.20
N SER A 644 -10.19 -25.86 32.27
CA SER A 644 -8.88 -25.45 32.77
C SER A 644 -7.89 -26.61 32.67
N VAL A 645 -6.98 -26.53 31.68
CA VAL A 645 -6.07 -27.63 31.34
C VAL A 645 -4.84 -27.59 32.24
N ASN A 646 -4.53 -28.67 32.95
CA ASN A 646 -3.28 -28.75 33.70
C ASN A 646 -2.07 -28.84 32.74
N ILE A 647 -1.15 -27.88 32.86
CA ILE A 647 0.07 -27.77 32.04
C ILE A 647 1.34 -27.75 32.90
N SER A 648 1.25 -28.14 34.18
CA SER A 648 2.37 -28.08 35.14
C SER A 648 3.57 -28.94 34.72
N GLU A 649 3.31 -30.05 34.05
CA GLU A 649 4.34 -31.00 33.60
C GLU A 649 5.05 -30.56 32.32
N LEU A 650 4.51 -29.57 31.59
CA LEU A 650 5.14 -29.06 30.38
C LEU A 650 6.49 -28.42 30.71
N LEU A 651 7.48 -28.69 29.85
CA LEU A 651 8.75 -27.99 29.87
C LEU A 651 8.58 -26.60 29.22
N PRO A 652 9.51 -25.66 29.43
CA PRO A 652 9.54 -24.45 28.63
C PRO A 652 9.54 -24.77 27.14
N GLY A 653 8.63 -24.17 26.38
CA GLY A 653 8.42 -24.54 24.98
C GLY A 653 7.19 -23.92 24.34
N LYS A 654 7.07 -24.16 23.02
CA LYS A 654 5.92 -23.79 22.20
C LYS A 654 4.96 -24.96 22.15
N TYR A 655 3.69 -24.71 22.40
CA TYR A 655 2.67 -25.74 22.43
C TYR A 655 1.44 -25.30 21.64
N GLN A 656 0.67 -26.29 21.21
CA GLN A 656 -0.60 -26.06 20.54
C GLN A 656 -1.67 -26.96 21.14
N ILE A 657 -2.86 -26.41 21.31
CA ILE A 657 -4.04 -27.15 21.78
C ILE A 657 -5.10 -27.16 20.69
N ARG A 658 -5.78 -28.29 20.54
CA ARG A 658 -6.87 -28.48 19.58
C ARG A 658 -8.06 -29.14 20.27
N ALA A 659 -9.26 -28.72 19.89
CA ALA A 659 -10.50 -29.36 20.29
C ALA A 659 -11.07 -30.22 19.16
N THR A 660 -11.73 -31.31 19.55
CA THR A 660 -12.45 -32.21 18.66
C THR A 660 -13.89 -32.33 19.13
N ILE A 661 -14.83 -32.07 18.22
CA ILE A 661 -16.26 -32.32 18.42
C ILE A 661 -16.65 -33.57 17.65
N LYS A 662 -17.21 -34.56 18.35
CA LYS A 662 -17.84 -35.75 17.73
C LYS A 662 -19.34 -35.68 17.91
N GLU A 663 -20.06 -35.72 16.79
CA GLU A 663 -21.52 -35.78 16.74
C GLU A 663 -21.94 -36.79 15.66
N ALA A 664 -22.67 -37.83 16.07
CA ALA A 664 -22.96 -39.00 15.23
C ALA A 664 -21.67 -39.55 14.56
N ASP A 665 -21.66 -39.69 13.24
CA ASP A 665 -20.52 -40.20 12.45
C ASP A 665 -19.58 -39.08 11.93
N LYS A 666 -19.75 -37.83 12.38
CA LYS A 666 -18.93 -36.69 11.94
C LYS A 666 -17.97 -36.23 13.03
N THR A 667 -16.77 -35.88 12.60
CA THR A 667 -15.73 -35.30 13.46
C THR A 667 -15.40 -33.90 12.95
N TYR A 668 -15.43 -32.93 13.84
CA TYR A 668 -15.08 -31.54 13.56
C TYR A 668 -13.89 -31.15 14.43
N LEU A 669 -12.92 -30.46 13.82
CA LEU A 669 -11.71 -30.03 14.49
C LEU A 669 -11.70 -28.51 14.61
N SER A 670 -11.29 -28.01 15.78
CA SER A 670 -10.92 -26.60 15.90
C SER A 670 -9.64 -26.30 15.14
N GLN A 671 -9.37 -25.02 14.96
CA GLN A 671 -8.00 -24.59 14.66
C GLN A 671 -7.08 -24.94 15.83
N LYS A 672 -5.78 -25.02 15.57
CA LYS A 672 -4.72 -25.23 16.56
C LYS A 672 -4.42 -23.89 17.23
N CYS A 673 -4.70 -23.78 18.51
CA CYS A 673 -4.43 -22.59 19.30
C CYS A 673 -3.03 -22.70 19.93
N GLY A 674 -2.13 -21.77 19.59
CA GLY A 674 -0.77 -21.74 20.11
C GLY A 674 -0.66 -21.05 21.48
N PHE A 675 0.26 -21.52 22.31
CA PHE A 675 0.67 -20.86 23.56
C PHE A 675 2.13 -21.20 23.92
N TYR A 676 2.67 -20.45 24.88
CA TYR A 676 4.04 -20.58 25.39
C TYR A 676 4.03 -21.02 26.84
N VAL A 677 4.99 -21.87 27.19
CA VAL A 677 5.42 -22.13 28.56
C VAL A 677 6.85 -21.61 28.70
N SER A 678 7.14 -20.81 29.72
CA SER A 678 8.46 -20.21 29.93
C SER A 678 8.80 -20.14 31.41
N SER A 679 10.08 -20.13 31.75
CA SER A 679 10.53 -19.62 33.05
C SER A 679 10.39 -18.09 33.11
N PRO A 680 10.18 -17.49 34.29
CA PRO A 680 10.12 -16.04 34.47
C PRO A 680 11.48 -15.35 34.24
N LEU A 681 11.42 -14.12 33.71
CA LEU A 681 12.47 -13.11 33.84
C LEU A 681 12.07 -12.10 34.91
N TYR A 682 12.77 -12.11 36.03
CA TYR A 682 12.52 -11.19 37.12
C TYR A 682 13.25 -9.87 36.90
N VAL A 683 12.54 -8.76 36.96
CA VAL A 683 13.15 -7.42 36.86
C VAL A 683 12.94 -6.67 38.17
N ALA A 684 14.04 -6.26 38.79
CA ALA A 684 14.01 -5.48 40.03
C ALA A 684 14.50 -4.04 39.80
N TRP A 685 13.84 -3.07 40.42
CA TRP A 685 14.32 -1.70 40.49
C TRP A 685 14.64 -1.35 41.95
N THR A 686 15.94 -1.21 42.21
CA THR A 686 16.49 -0.94 43.55
C THR A 686 16.77 0.56 43.72
N ILE A 687 16.46 1.09 44.90
CA ILE A 687 16.59 2.50 45.23
C ILE A 687 17.56 2.63 46.41
N ASP A 688 18.75 3.20 46.17
CA ASP A 688 19.81 3.34 47.16
C ASP A 688 19.66 4.66 47.92
N TRP A 689 19.21 4.58 49.18
CA TRP A 689 19.03 5.77 50.01
C TRP A 689 20.35 6.17 50.64
N GLU A 690 20.94 7.27 50.20
CA GLU A 690 22.30 7.67 50.63
C GLU A 690 22.42 8.23 52.06
N GLY A 691 21.33 8.24 52.84
CA GLY A 691 21.34 8.80 54.21
C GLY A 691 21.31 10.32 54.26
N TYR A 692 20.90 10.98 53.16
CA TYR A 692 20.59 12.42 53.09
C TYR A 692 19.08 12.66 52.87
N ASP A 693 18.62 13.90 53.10
CA ASP A 693 17.24 14.31 52.76
C ASP A 693 17.01 14.20 51.25
N VAL A 694 15.76 13.95 50.87
CA VAL A 694 15.33 13.78 49.47
C VAL A 694 14.28 14.82 49.14
N ALA A 695 14.43 15.49 48.00
CA ALA A 695 13.42 16.43 47.53
C ALA A 695 12.10 15.73 47.19
N ASP A 696 10.96 16.32 47.58
CA ASP A 696 9.64 15.74 47.32
C ASP A 696 9.34 15.59 45.82
N THR A 697 9.90 16.46 44.97
CA THR A 697 9.82 16.34 43.51
C THR A 697 10.43 15.03 43.02
N TYR A 698 11.52 14.56 43.62
CA TYR A 698 12.19 13.32 43.25
C TYR A 698 11.45 12.09 43.81
N LEU A 699 10.97 12.14 45.06
CA LEU A 699 10.15 11.06 45.63
C LEU A 699 8.84 10.86 44.88
N ASN A 700 8.16 11.95 44.52
CA ASN A 700 6.92 11.89 43.76
C ASN A 700 7.18 11.31 42.36
N ALA A 701 8.29 11.68 41.71
CA ALA A 701 8.64 11.14 40.40
C ALA A 701 8.97 9.63 40.45
N LEU A 702 9.74 9.18 41.45
CA LEU A 702 10.00 7.75 41.67
C LEU A 702 8.71 6.96 41.84
N GLY A 703 7.83 7.42 42.74
CA GLY A 703 6.54 6.78 42.97
C GLY A 703 5.65 6.78 41.74
N HIS A 704 5.65 7.87 40.97
CA HIS A 704 4.85 7.99 39.75
C HIS A 704 5.34 7.04 38.64
N ILE A 705 6.64 6.97 38.40
CA ILE A 705 7.22 6.07 37.37
C ILE A 705 6.99 4.61 37.78
N ALA A 706 7.25 4.25 39.03
CA ALA A 706 6.98 2.90 39.54
C ALA A 706 5.51 2.50 39.34
N ASP A 707 4.58 3.38 39.70
CA ASP A 707 3.15 3.15 39.56
C ASP A 707 2.69 3.09 38.09
N LYS A 708 3.29 3.89 37.20
CA LYS A 708 3.00 3.88 35.76
C LYS A 708 3.32 2.52 35.13
N HIS A 709 4.42 1.90 35.54
CA HIS A 709 4.91 0.63 34.99
C HIS A 709 4.45 -0.59 35.80
N ASP A 710 3.75 -0.38 36.91
CA ASP A 710 3.44 -1.41 37.91
C ASP A 710 4.70 -2.15 38.40
N ALA A 711 5.78 -1.38 38.57
CA ALA A 711 7.06 -1.87 39.06
C ALA A 711 7.12 -1.76 40.60
N LYS A 712 7.51 -2.85 41.25
CA LYS A 712 7.79 -2.85 42.69
C LYS A 712 9.18 -2.30 42.96
N LEU A 713 9.29 -1.40 43.94
CA LEU A 713 10.60 -0.87 44.34
C LEU A 713 11.21 -1.72 45.44
N THR A 714 12.53 -1.86 45.40
CA THR A 714 13.33 -2.30 46.56
C THR A 714 14.02 -1.08 47.15
N ASN A 715 13.44 -0.52 48.21
CA ASN A 715 13.99 0.64 48.91
C ASN A 715 15.11 0.18 49.85
N LEU A 716 16.36 0.25 49.41
CA LEU A 716 17.52 -0.02 50.25
C LEU A 716 17.74 1.23 51.13
N PHE A 717 17.12 1.21 52.30
CA PHE A 717 16.93 2.37 53.15
C PHE A 717 18.10 2.54 54.12
N ASN A 718 18.58 3.78 54.30
CA ASN A 718 19.69 4.08 55.18
C ASN A 718 19.21 4.76 56.47
N PRO A 719 19.37 4.11 57.64
CA PRO A 719 18.89 4.62 58.93
C PRO A 719 19.69 5.83 59.44
N ARG A 720 20.80 6.21 58.78
CA ARG A 720 21.55 7.44 59.12
C ARG A 720 20.69 8.69 59.07
N ILE A 721 19.56 8.69 58.37
CA ILE A 721 18.61 9.82 58.43
C ILE A 721 18.14 10.14 59.85
N TYR A 722 18.16 9.17 60.77
CA TYR A 722 17.73 9.36 62.15
C TYR A 722 18.80 10.00 63.02
N THR A 723 20.08 9.77 62.70
CA THR A 723 21.24 10.33 63.43
C THR A 723 21.70 11.66 62.84
N ALA A 724 21.48 11.88 61.55
CA ALA A 724 21.90 13.09 60.87
C ALA A 724 21.23 14.34 61.49
N SER A 725 22.06 15.27 61.96
CA SER A 725 21.61 16.57 62.49
C SER A 725 21.17 17.53 61.38
N SER A 726 21.58 17.28 60.14
CA SER A 726 21.23 18.07 58.96
C SER A 726 19.80 17.84 58.45
N ILE A 727 19.11 16.81 58.94
CA ILE A 727 17.74 16.47 58.51
C ILE A 727 16.77 16.83 59.64
N ALA A 728 15.79 17.67 59.35
CA ALA A 728 14.77 18.07 60.32
C ALA A 728 13.82 16.90 60.67
N GLU A 729 13.29 16.88 61.89
CA GLU A 729 12.45 15.78 62.40
C GLU A 729 11.20 15.52 61.55
N ASN A 730 10.56 16.58 61.05
CA ASN A 730 9.42 16.45 60.13
C ASN A 730 9.81 15.78 58.80
N ARG A 731 11.02 16.05 58.28
CA ARG A 731 11.57 15.38 57.09
C ARG A 731 11.86 13.92 57.36
N LYS A 732 12.51 13.58 58.48
CA LYS A 732 12.74 12.18 58.88
C LYS A 732 11.44 11.37 58.89
N ASN A 733 10.39 11.93 59.50
CA ASN A 733 9.07 11.32 59.56
C ASN A 733 8.42 11.21 58.17
N HIS A 734 8.55 12.24 57.33
CA HIS A 734 8.00 12.21 55.96
C HIS A 734 8.63 11.09 55.11
N LEU A 735 9.96 11.01 55.07
CA LEU A 735 10.68 9.98 54.29
C LEU A 735 10.33 8.56 54.77
N THR A 736 10.32 8.36 56.09
CA THR A 736 9.94 7.09 56.73
C THR A 736 8.49 6.69 56.38
N ASN A 737 7.57 7.65 56.44
CA ASN A 737 6.16 7.41 56.10
C ASN A 737 5.97 7.08 54.62
N TRP A 738 6.75 7.68 53.73
CA TRP A 738 6.69 7.41 52.30
C TRP A 738 7.08 5.96 51.99
N VAL A 739 8.24 5.49 52.44
CA VAL A 739 8.69 4.11 52.19
C VAL A 739 7.75 3.08 52.82
N ARG A 740 7.28 3.35 54.04
CA ARG A 740 6.32 2.49 54.74
C ARG A 740 4.97 2.43 54.01
N SER A 741 4.47 3.57 53.54
CA SER A 741 3.21 3.60 52.77
C SER A 741 3.36 2.84 51.45
N ARG A 742 4.52 2.91 50.78
CA ARG A 742 4.76 2.14 49.55
C ARG A 742 4.82 0.64 49.84
N ASN A 743 5.56 0.22 50.87
CA ASN A 743 5.58 -1.18 51.30
C ASN A 743 4.17 -1.73 51.59
N GLN A 744 3.36 -1.00 52.36
CA GLN A 744 2.02 -1.46 52.75
C GLN A 744 1.00 -1.47 51.60
N LYS A 745 1.05 -0.49 50.69
CA LYS A 745 0.02 -0.31 49.65
C LYS A 745 0.39 -0.91 48.29
N LYS A 746 1.68 -1.03 48.00
CA LYS A 746 2.22 -1.42 46.69
C LYS A 746 3.05 -2.70 46.75
N GLY A 747 3.38 -3.18 47.94
CA GLY A 747 4.20 -4.38 48.12
C GLY A 747 5.69 -4.14 47.83
N ASP A 748 6.14 -2.88 47.85
CA ASP A 748 7.57 -2.53 47.76
C ASP A 748 8.35 -3.13 48.94
N GLU A 749 9.62 -3.46 48.73
CA GLU A 749 10.52 -3.93 49.78
C GLU A 749 11.21 -2.75 50.49
N ILE A 750 11.49 -2.92 51.79
CA ILE A 750 12.39 -2.07 52.57
C ILE A 750 13.61 -2.90 52.98
N GLY A 751 14.72 -2.72 52.28
CA GLY A 751 16.03 -3.30 52.58
C GLY A 751 16.95 -2.32 53.29
N LEU A 752 18.21 -2.71 53.51
CA LEU A 752 19.22 -1.89 54.18
C LEU A 752 20.27 -1.40 53.19
N HIS A 753 20.51 -0.09 53.17
CA HIS A 753 21.68 0.51 52.53
C HIS A 753 22.53 1.22 53.57
N LEU A 754 23.85 1.06 53.51
CA LEU A 754 24.74 1.75 54.44
C LEU A 754 26.00 2.27 53.77
N HIS A 755 26.16 3.58 53.86
CA HIS A 755 27.46 4.27 53.84
C HIS A 755 28.02 4.39 55.25
N MET A 756 29.34 4.45 55.38
CA MET A 756 30.04 4.44 56.67
C MET A 756 30.14 5.85 57.29
N HIS A 757 29.02 6.58 57.32
CA HIS A 757 28.98 7.93 57.86
C HIS A 757 29.43 7.96 59.32
N TYR A 758 30.25 8.96 59.66
CA TYR A 758 30.90 9.03 60.96
C TYR A 758 29.90 9.12 62.12
N ASP A 759 28.81 9.84 61.94
CA ASP A 759 27.76 10.01 62.95
C ASP A 759 27.06 8.68 63.25
N PHE A 760 26.65 7.94 62.22
CA PHE A 760 25.97 6.66 62.37
C PHE A 760 26.90 5.56 62.91
N VAL A 761 28.16 5.53 62.45
CA VAL A 761 29.18 4.58 62.93
C VAL A 761 29.47 4.81 64.41
N ALA A 762 29.64 6.07 64.83
CA ALA A 762 29.84 6.43 66.23
C ALA A 762 28.62 6.06 67.10
N GLU A 763 27.41 6.30 66.60
CA GLU A 763 26.14 5.94 67.27
C GLU A 763 25.98 4.41 67.43
N ALA A 764 26.62 3.61 66.57
CA ALA A 764 26.71 2.15 66.73
C ALA A 764 27.78 1.69 67.75
N GLY A 765 28.49 2.62 68.40
CA GLY A 765 29.56 2.31 69.35
C GLY A 765 30.84 1.80 68.68
N VAL A 766 31.07 2.16 67.41
CA VAL A 766 32.27 1.83 66.65
C VAL A 766 33.05 3.10 66.35
N GLU A 767 34.37 3.06 66.46
CA GLU A 767 35.22 4.21 66.16
C GLU A 767 35.23 4.50 64.64
N PRO A 768 34.83 5.70 64.18
CA PRO A 768 34.79 6.02 62.76
C PRO A 768 36.17 6.00 62.08
N LYS A 769 36.29 5.25 60.98
CA LYS A 769 37.52 5.19 60.16
C LYS A 769 37.59 6.43 59.26
N ARG A 770 38.30 7.46 59.73
CA ARG A 770 38.37 8.76 59.04
C ARG A 770 39.18 8.71 57.73
N ALA A 771 38.72 9.45 56.74
CA ALA A 771 39.24 9.46 55.36
C ALA A 771 40.68 9.98 55.22
N ASP A 772 41.23 10.66 56.22
CA ASP A 772 42.63 11.08 56.28
C ASP A 772 43.60 9.90 56.53
N LYS A 773 43.11 8.84 57.19
CA LYS A 773 43.91 7.67 57.60
C LYS A 773 43.50 6.39 56.91
N TRP A 774 42.29 6.34 56.35
CA TRP A 774 41.70 5.13 55.80
C TRP A 774 41.34 5.28 54.33
N PRO A 775 41.41 4.18 53.55
CA PRO A 775 41.00 4.19 52.15
C PRO A 775 39.57 4.72 51.97
N ASN A 776 39.38 5.57 50.97
CA ASN A 776 38.10 6.17 50.62
C ASN A 776 38.13 6.58 49.14
N TRP A 777 36.96 6.81 48.54
CA TRP A 777 36.85 7.25 47.14
C TRP A 777 36.69 8.77 46.99
N GLY A 778 37.07 9.54 48.01
CA GLY A 778 37.01 11.00 48.06
C GLY A 778 35.90 11.51 48.98
N ASP A 779 36.17 11.58 50.28
CA ASP A 779 35.23 12.06 51.31
C ASP A 779 35.15 13.59 51.35
N ILE A 780 34.57 14.19 50.29
CA ILE A 780 34.52 15.65 50.09
C ILE A 780 33.75 16.36 51.21
N TYR A 781 32.75 15.69 51.80
CA TYR A 781 31.89 16.26 52.84
C TYR A 781 32.46 16.06 54.26
N ASN A 782 33.54 15.29 54.40
CA ASN A 782 34.14 14.92 55.68
C ASN A 782 33.12 14.35 56.68
N ASP A 783 32.16 13.58 56.17
CA ASP A 783 31.07 12.99 56.95
C ASP A 783 31.08 11.46 56.90
N GLY A 784 32.09 10.86 56.23
CA GLY A 784 32.28 9.41 56.13
C GLY A 784 31.51 8.78 54.97
N TYR A 785 30.80 9.56 54.14
CA TYR A 785 30.07 9.04 52.98
C TYR A 785 30.95 8.16 52.07
N SER A 786 32.19 8.61 51.79
CA SER A 786 33.07 7.92 50.85
C SER A 786 33.97 6.85 51.45
N VAL A 787 33.83 6.56 52.75
CA VAL A 787 34.65 5.58 53.46
C VAL A 787 34.19 4.16 53.13
N LEU A 788 35.14 3.29 52.79
CA LEU A 788 34.82 1.93 52.37
C LEU A 788 34.23 1.11 53.53
N THR A 789 33.11 0.41 53.28
CA THR A 789 32.55 -0.58 54.21
C THR A 789 33.59 -1.65 54.58
N SER A 790 34.46 -2.01 53.64
CA SER A 790 35.55 -2.98 53.83
C SER A 790 36.68 -2.50 54.76
N ASN A 791 36.69 -1.25 55.21
CA ASN A 791 37.66 -0.77 56.21
C ASN A 791 37.35 -1.27 57.63
N TYR A 792 36.14 -1.77 57.84
CA TYR A 792 35.67 -2.25 59.14
C TYR A 792 35.77 -3.77 59.22
N THR A 793 36.16 -4.27 60.39
CA THR A 793 36.20 -5.70 60.68
C THR A 793 34.79 -6.28 60.76
N LYS A 794 34.68 -7.61 60.62
CA LYS A 794 33.40 -8.33 60.76
C LYS A 794 32.64 -7.96 62.04
N ASP A 795 33.33 -7.94 63.18
CA ASP A 795 32.72 -7.64 64.49
C ASP A 795 32.27 -6.18 64.62
N GLU A 796 33.01 -5.24 64.03
CA GLU A 796 32.60 -3.83 63.94
C GLU A 796 31.35 -3.69 63.05
N LEU A 797 31.32 -4.36 61.88
CA LEU A 797 30.17 -4.35 60.98
C LEU A 797 28.91 -4.95 61.63
N VAL A 798 29.05 -6.05 62.38
CA VAL A 798 27.93 -6.65 63.13
C VAL A 798 27.29 -5.64 64.10
N LYS A 799 28.10 -4.81 64.79
CA LYS A 799 27.58 -3.75 65.66
C LYS A 799 26.82 -2.68 64.88
N ILE A 800 27.38 -2.23 63.75
CA ILE A 800 26.76 -1.24 62.87
C ILE A 800 25.41 -1.76 62.32
N TYR A 801 25.35 -3.02 61.86
CA TYR A 801 24.11 -3.62 61.37
C TYR A 801 23.06 -3.80 62.46
N LYS A 802 23.45 -4.24 63.65
CA LYS A 802 22.53 -4.34 64.79
C LYS A 802 21.93 -2.98 65.15
N LYS A 803 22.75 -1.91 65.12
CA LYS A 803 22.26 -0.56 65.33
C LYS A 803 21.27 -0.11 64.24
N ALA A 804 21.51 -0.47 62.99
CA ALA A 804 20.54 -0.24 61.92
C ALA A 804 19.21 -0.94 62.18
N PHE A 805 19.24 -2.20 62.63
CA PHE A 805 18.03 -2.96 62.94
C PHE A 805 17.24 -2.36 64.11
N GLU A 806 17.92 -1.84 65.14
CA GLU A 806 17.26 -1.10 66.24
C GLU A 806 16.43 0.07 65.71
N TYR A 807 16.94 0.82 64.73
CA TYR A 807 16.18 1.91 64.09
C TYR A 807 15.01 1.39 63.24
N PHE A 808 15.22 0.33 62.46
CA PHE A 808 14.15 -0.27 61.66
C PHE A 808 13.00 -0.77 62.54
N ASP A 809 13.32 -1.43 63.67
CA ASP A 809 12.34 -1.88 64.65
C ASP A 809 11.62 -0.70 65.31
N LYS A 810 12.39 0.30 65.78
CA LYS A 810 11.83 1.51 66.43
C LYS A 810 10.89 2.29 65.52
N MET A 811 11.16 2.32 64.21
CA MET A 811 10.39 3.09 63.23
C MET A 811 9.29 2.26 62.55
N GLY A 812 9.18 0.97 62.88
CA GLY A 812 8.17 0.08 62.30
C GLY A 812 8.39 -0.17 60.79
N LEU A 813 9.64 -0.28 60.37
CA LEU A 813 10.05 -0.60 58.99
C LEU A 813 10.15 -2.11 58.75
N GLY A 814 10.12 -2.91 59.81
CA GLY A 814 10.36 -4.36 59.77
C GLY A 814 11.84 -4.69 59.65
N ARG A 815 12.22 -5.96 59.87
CA ARG A 815 13.62 -6.36 59.76
C ARG A 815 14.04 -6.48 58.29
N PRO A 816 15.09 -5.77 57.84
CA PRO A 816 15.52 -5.85 56.44
C PRO A 816 16.09 -7.24 56.16
N THR A 817 15.81 -7.77 54.97
CA THR A 817 16.32 -9.06 54.48
C THR A 817 17.34 -8.92 53.36
N THR A 818 17.39 -7.75 52.73
CA THR A 818 18.28 -7.44 51.61
C THR A 818 19.20 -6.29 52.00
N TYR A 819 20.44 -6.34 51.54
CA TYR A 819 21.46 -5.33 51.80
C TYR A 819 22.13 -4.83 50.51
N ARG A 820 22.67 -3.61 50.58
CA ARG A 820 23.69 -3.12 49.64
C ARG A 820 24.70 -2.24 50.36
N ALA A 821 25.98 -2.49 50.13
CA ALA A 821 27.06 -1.65 50.63
C ALA A 821 27.16 -0.33 49.85
N GLY A 822 27.44 0.76 50.56
CA GLY A 822 27.76 2.04 49.95
C GLY A 822 28.94 1.92 48.98
N GLY A 823 28.80 2.54 47.80
CA GLY A 823 29.78 2.45 46.71
C GLY A 823 30.08 1.02 46.22
N TRP A 824 29.22 0.05 46.54
CA TRP A 824 29.38 -1.39 46.22
C TRP A 824 30.59 -2.08 46.87
N PHE A 825 31.21 -1.49 47.90
CA PHE A 825 32.42 -2.06 48.56
C PHE A 825 32.11 -3.13 49.61
N ALA A 826 31.19 -4.05 49.30
CA ALA A 826 31.01 -5.27 50.08
C ALA A 826 32.15 -6.23 49.75
N SER A 827 32.91 -6.63 50.77
CA SER A 827 33.95 -7.66 50.67
C SER A 827 33.45 -9.00 51.22
N GLY A 828 34.24 -10.07 51.07
CA GLY A 828 33.91 -11.36 51.69
C GLY A 828 33.72 -11.30 53.20
N GLU A 829 34.44 -10.42 53.91
CA GLU A 829 34.22 -10.18 55.35
C GLU A 829 32.91 -9.42 55.62
N THR A 830 32.53 -8.50 54.72
CA THR A 830 31.21 -7.86 54.77
C THR A 830 30.10 -8.90 54.64
N LEU A 831 30.20 -9.81 53.66
CA LEU A 831 29.18 -10.84 53.44
C LEU A 831 29.07 -11.82 54.63
N LYS A 832 30.19 -12.17 55.28
CA LYS A 832 30.18 -12.97 56.52
C LYS A 832 29.48 -12.25 57.68
N ALA A 833 29.70 -10.94 57.81
CA ALA A 833 29.01 -10.13 58.82
C ALA A 833 27.50 -10.09 58.55
N LEU A 834 27.08 -9.96 57.29
CA LEU A 834 25.67 -9.97 56.88
C LEU A 834 24.98 -11.30 57.17
N GLU A 835 25.64 -12.43 56.86
CA GLU A 835 25.17 -13.77 57.19
C GLU A 835 24.97 -13.92 58.71
N GLU A 836 25.92 -13.48 59.52
CA GLU A 836 25.87 -13.56 60.99
C GLU A 836 24.69 -12.80 61.58
N VAL A 837 24.32 -11.65 61.00
CA VAL A 837 23.18 -10.84 61.46
C VAL A 837 21.84 -11.24 60.83
N GLY A 838 21.85 -12.24 59.93
CA GLY A 838 20.66 -12.86 59.35
C GLY A 838 20.10 -12.18 58.10
N ILE A 839 20.89 -11.35 57.41
CA ILE A 839 20.54 -10.84 56.08
C ILE A 839 20.56 -12.01 55.09
N LYS A 840 19.61 -12.01 54.15
CA LYS A 840 19.34 -13.12 53.24
C LYS A 840 19.90 -12.89 51.84
N ALA A 841 19.94 -11.63 51.40
CA ALA A 841 20.51 -11.27 50.11
C ALA A 841 21.40 -10.04 50.20
N ASP A 842 22.53 -10.07 49.49
CA ASP A 842 23.31 -8.90 49.12
C ASP A 842 23.03 -8.56 47.65
N THR A 843 23.13 -7.28 47.32
CA THR A 843 22.90 -6.78 45.96
C THR A 843 24.03 -5.86 45.51
N SER A 844 25.21 -6.02 46.10
CA SER A 844 26.38 -5.16 45.85
C SER A 844 27.18 -5.63 44.63
N GLY A 845 27.03 -6.89 44.23
CA GLY A 845 27.70 -7.49 43.08
C GLY A 845 27.40 -6.78 41.78
N ARG A 846 28.46 -6.45 41.04
CA ARG A 846 28.37 -5.75 39.76
C ARG A 846 29.58 -6.06 38.87
N THR A 847 29.53 -5.56 37.64
CA THR A 847 30.68 -5.57 36.74
C THR A 847 31.86 -4.83 37.35
N LYS A 848 33.08 -5.27 37.00
CA LYS A 848 34.35 -4.66 37.43
C LYS A 848 34.33 -3.15 37.33
N TYR A 849 34.82 -2.50 38.37
CA TYR A 849 34.84 -1.05 38.45
C TYR A 849 36.01 -0.54 39.29
N GLU A 850 36.40 0.70 39.00
CA GLU A 850 37.32 1.50 39.79
C GLU A 850 36.61 2.82 40.10
N PHE A 851 36.54 3.20 41.37
CA PHE A 851 35.69 4.28 41.84
C PHE A 851 36.47 5.34 42.62
N GLY A 852 36.21 6.61 42.35
CA GLY A 852 36.92 7.74 42.99
C GLY A 852 36.63 9.05 42.30
N TYR A 853 36.42 10.11 43.09
CA TYR A 853 36.36 11.47 42.57
C TYR A 853 37.70 11.91 41.98
N ASP A 854 37.65 12.79 40.98
CA ASP A 854 38.85 13.39 40.40
C ASP A 854 39.67 14.12 41.47
N GLY A 855 40.98 13.86 41.48
CA GLY A 855 41.89 14.38 42.50
C GLY A 855 42.06 13.48 43.74
N TYR A 856 41.34 12.37 43.84
CA TYR A 856 41.50 11.36 44.90
C TYR A 856 42.07 10.05 44.37
N LYS A 857 42.69 9.26 45.26
CA LYS A 857 43.14 7.90 44.92
C LYS A 857 41.90 7.04 44.66
N LYS A 858 41.76 6.59 43.41
CA LYS A 858 40.71 5.65 43.03
C LYS A 858 40.87 4.32 43.77
N GLN A 859 39.74 3.73 44.11
CA GLN A 859 39.64 2.46 44.82
C GLN A 859 39.15 1.38 43.88
N GLN A 860 39.83 0.24 43.89
CA GLN A 860 39.42 -0.92 43.11
C GLN A 860 38.28 -1.66 43.83
N GLY A 861 37.18 -1.92 43.11
CA GLY A 861 36.07 -2.70 43.64
C GLY A 861 36.41 -4.18 43.85
N PHE A 862 35.66 -4.84 44.73
CA PHE A 862 35.81 -6.28 45.02
C PHE A 862 35.05 -7.19 44.05
N TRP A 863 34.21 -6.61 43.21
CA TRP A 863 33.33 -7.32 42.29
C TRP A 863 33.84 -7.30 40.84
N ASP A 864 33.72 -8.43 40.16
CA ASP A 864 34.12 -8.66 38.77
C ASP A 864 33.13 -9.65 38.10
N LEU A 865 31.84 -9.29 38.12
CA LEU A 865 30.77 -10.12 37.54
C LEU A 865 30.52 -9.76 36.06
N SER A 866 29.92 -10.67 35.30
CA SER A 866 29.46 -10.38 33.94
C SER A 866 28.17 -9.55 33.93
N GLU A 867 27.89 -8.87 32.82
CA GLU A 867 26.62 -8.17 32.57
C GLU A 867 25.40 -9.12 32.50
N SER A 868 25.65 -10.44 32.44
CA SER A 868 24.65 -11.50 32.41
C SER A 868 24.62 -12.36 33.69
N ALA A 869 25.34 -11.96 34.73
CA ALA A 869 25.44 -12.72 35.97
C ALA A 869 24.06 -12.92 36.60
N GLN A 870 23.76 -14.17 36.97
CA GLN A 870 22.52 -14.57 37.64
C GLN A 870 22.76 -14.79 39.14
N PRO A 871 21.73 -14.69 40.00
CA PRO A 871 21.89 -14.86 41.43
C PRO A 871 22.52 -16.19 41.82
N TYR A 872 23.37 -16.14 42.83
CA TYR A 872 24.16 -17.28 43.30
C TYR A 872 24.55 -17.11 44.76
N PHE A 873 24.91 -18.22 45.41
CA PHE A 873 25.50 -18.19 46.74
C PHE A 873 27.02 -18.04 46.60
N PRO A 874 27.64 -16.94 47.09
CA PRO A 874 29.08 -16.73 46.99
C PRO A 874 29.89 -17.72 47.83
N SER A 875 31.08 -18.07 47.37
CA SER A 875 32.05 -18.85 48.15
C SER A 875 32.54 -18.06 49.36
N LYS A 876 32.82 -18.74 50.47
CA LYS A 876 33.42 -18.11 51.67
C LYS A 876 34.81 -17.51 51.43
N THR A 877 35.49 -17.90 50.35
CA THR A 877 36.85 -17.45 50.01
C THR A 877 36.93 -16.51 48.81
N ASP A 878 35.87 -16.42 48.01
CA ASP A 878 35.84 -15.58 46.80
C ASP A 878 34.40 -15.22 46.47
N GLN A 879 34.04 -13.96 46.69
CA GLN A 879 32.66 -13.50 46.52
C GLN A 879 32.17 -13.54 45.08
N ASN A 880 33.06 -13.60 44.07
CA ASN A 880 32.67 -13.51 42.65
C ASN A 880 32.23 -14.84 42.03
N LYS A 881 32.22 -15.93 42.80
CA LYS A 881 31.86 -17.27 42.30
C LYS A 881 31.25 -18.13 43.38
N THR A 882 30.51 -19.14 42.97
CA THR A 882 30.11 -20.26 43.83
C THR A 882 31.26 -21.24 43.99
N GLY A 883 31.42 -21.78 45.20
CA GLY A 883 32.40 -22.82 45.54
C GLY A 883 31.76 -24.05 46.19
N SER A 884 32.59 -24.91 46.79
CA SER A 884 32.14 -26.08 47.56
C SER A 884 31.67 -25.73 48.99
N ASP A 885 32.14 -24.61 49.53
CA ASP A 885 31.71 -24.06 50.83
C ASP A 885 31.27 -22.61 50.62
N ASN A 886 29.95 -22.40 50.63
CA ASN A 886 29.32 -21.13 50.29
C ASN A 886 28.80 -20.43 51.53
N LEU A 887 28.65 -19.12 51.44
CA LEU A 887 27.86 -18.34 52.37
C LEU A 887 26.38 -18.60 52.14
N ASN A 888 25.59 -18.61 53.21
CA ASN A 888 24.13 -18.68 53.19
C ASN A 888 23.49 -17.29 52.99
N ILE A 889 24.08 -16.52 52.07
CA ILE A 889 23.56 -15.24 51.59
C ILE A 889 23.53 -15.30 50.07
N LEU A 890 22.40 -14.94 49.47
CA LEU A 890 22.29 -14.88 48.02
C LEU A 890 22.86 -13.55 47.52
N GLU A 891 23.79 -13.60 46.58
CA GLU A 891 24.16 -12.41 45.81
C GLU A 891 23.16 -12.25 44.66
N VAL A 892 22.49 -11.09 44.59
CA VAL A 892 21.62 -10.68 43.48
C VAL A 892 22.31 -9.54 42.71
N PRO A 893 22.99 -9.87 41.60
CA PRO A 893 23.83 -8.89 40.90
C PRO A 893 23.06 -7.69 40.36
N ASN A 894 23.62 -6.48 40.51
CA ASN A 894 23.24 -5.30 39.75
C ASN A 894 23.81 -5.37 38.31
N ASN A 895 23.19 -6.21 37.50
CA ASN A 895 23.57 -6.49 36.12
C ASN A 895 22.87 -5.55 35.10
N GLY A 896 21.81 -4.85 35.48
CA GLY A 896 21.08 -3.88 34.65
C GLY A 896 21.70 -2.48 34.60
N ALA A 897 22.68 -2.20 35.46
CA ALA A 897 23.33 -0.90 35.65
C ALA A 897 22.45 0.16 36.34
N ASP A 898 23.03 1.34 36.58
CA ASP A 898 22.41 2.42 37.34
C ASP A 898 22.02 3.62 36.48
N SER A 899 20.93 4.28 36.86
CA SER A 899 20.40 5.47 36.17
C SER A 899 21.26 6.70 36.32
N PHE A 900 22.25 6.71 37.21
CA PHE A 900 23.08 7.89 37.45
C PHE A 900 24.19 7.96 36.39
N TRP A 901 24.97 6.89 36.22
CA TRP A 901 26.15 6.83 35.34
C TRP A 901 25.85 6.36 33.92
N PHE A 902 24.78 5.59 33.71
CA PHE A 902 24.49 4.99 32.40
C PHE A 902 23.40 5.74 31.64
N LYS A 903 23.45 5.62 30.31
CA LYS A 903 22.36 6.06 29.44
C LYS A 903 21.30 4.96 29.39
N ALA A 904 20.07 5.34 29.04
CA ALA A 904 18.98 4.37 28.88
C ALA A 904 19.33 3.28 27.84
N GLU A 905 20.06 3.62 26.78
CA GLU A 905 20.48 2.67 25.74
C GLU A 905 21.44 1.62 26.28
N ASP A 906 22.33 1.97 27.21
CA ASP A 906 23.24 1.01 27.84
C ASP A 906 22.48 0.04 28.75
N MET A 907 21.48 0.55 29.49
CA MET A 907 20.61 -0.24 30.36
C MET A 907 19.70 -1.19 29.58
N ILE A 908 19.19 -0.72 28.43
CA ILE A 908 18.42 -1.55 27.47
C ILE A 908 19.33 -2.60 26.81
N ARG A 909 20.59 -2.26 26.49
CA ARG A 909 21.55 -3.25 25.98
C ARG A 909 21.77 -4.36 27.01
N ARG A 910 21.99 -4.01 28.27
CA ARG A 910 22.17 -4.98 29.37
C ARG A 910 20.94 -5.85 29.63
N PHE A 911 19.75 -5.29 29.49
CA PHE A 911 18.52 -6.09 29.45
C PHE A 911 18.60 -7.14 28.33
N ASN A 912 18.92 -6.72 27.11
CA ASN A 912 18.99 -7.59 25.93
C ASN A 912 20.08 -8.67 26.02
N GLU A 913 21.17 -8.41 26.73
CA GLU A 913 22.20 -9.41 27.03
C GLU A 913 21.68 -10.53 27.95
N ASN A 914 20.71 -10.21 28.82
CA ASN A 914 20.05 -11.20 29.67
C ASN A 914 18.85 -11.85 28.97
N TYR A 915 18.11 -11.08 28.18
CA TYR A 915 16.90 -11.50 27.48
C TYR A 915 16.60 -10.63 26.25
N ASN A 916 16.62 -11.23 25.07
CA ASN A 916 16.35 -10.59 23.79
C ASN A 916 15.04 -11.06 23.13
N GLY A 917 14.11 -11.59 23.93
CA GLY A 917 12.85 -12.17 23.46
C GLY A 917 12.85 -13.71 23.46
N GLY A 918 11.66 -14.29 23.52
CA GLY A 918 11.45 -15.74 23.41
C GLY A 918 11.27 -16.45 24.76
N ILE A 919 11.42 -17.77 24.72
CA ILE A 919 11.13 -18.64 25.86
C ILE A 919 12.40 -18.83 26.67
N LEU A 920 12.27 -18.78 28.00
CA LEU A 920 13.36 -19.04 28.93
C LEU A 920 13.27 -20.44 29.50
N ASP A 921 14.35 -21.21 29.34
CA ASP A 921 14.46 -22.55 29.93
C ASP A 921 14.65 -22.51 31.45
N ASN A 922 15.24 -21.42 31.97
CA ASN A 922 15.56 -21.24 33.38
C ASN A 922 15.18 -19.83 33.84
N ILE A 923 14.92 -19.69 35.14
CA ILE A 923 14.71 -18.38 35.76
C ILE A 923 15.92 -17.47 35.50
N LYS A 924 15.64 -16.21 35.20
CA LYS A 924 16.66 -15.16 35.03
C LYS A 924 16.28 -13.89 35.77
N GLN A 925 17.24 -13.00 35.99
CA GLN A 925 16.97 -11.69 36.55
C GLN A 925 17.76 -10.55 35.90
N VAL A 926 17.18 -9.35 35.97
CA VAL A 926 17.85 -8.08 35.71
C VAL A 926 17.54 -7.10 36.83
N THR A 927 18.56 -6.53 37.47
CA THR A 927 18.39 -5.52 38.52
C THR A 927 18.93 -4.17 38.06
N TYR A 928 18.07 -3.14 38.14
CA TYR A 928 18.42 -1.74 37.92
C TYR A 928 18.56 -0.98 39.23
N LEU A 929 19.29 0.13 39.20
CA LEU A 929 19.57 0.95 40.37
C LEU A 929 19.30 2.44 40.09
N SER A 930 18.69 3.12 41.06
CA SER A 930 18.58 4.59 41.09
C SER A 930 18.83 5.14 42.50
N HIS A 931 19.06 6.45 42.60
CA HIS A 931 19.26 7.13 43.88
C HIS A 931 18.17 8.20 44.06
N PRO A 932 17.41 8.19 45.16
CA PRO A 932 16.33 9.15 45.36
C PRO A 932 16.86 10.58 45.49
N GLN A 933 18.06 10.78 46.07
CA GLN A 933 18.69 12.09 46.25
C GLN A 933 19.07 12.76 44.92
N TRP A 934 19.36 11.98 43.88
CA TRP A 934 19.86 12.50 42.61
C TRP A 934 18.90 12.35 41.44
N PHE A 935 17.70 11.78 41.67
CA PHE A 935 16.68 11.45 40.67
C PHE A 935 16.04 12.67 39.96
N ASN A 936 16.89 13.47 39.34
CA ASN A 936 16.58 14.64 38.56
C ASN A 936 15.87 14.24 37.26
N LYS A 937 15.40 15.24 36.51
CA LYS A 937 14.62 15.02 35.29
C LYS A 937 15.30 14.10 34.26
N SER A 938 16.64 14.16 34.14
CA SER A 938 17.38 13.28 33.22
C SER A 938 17.38 11.82 33.68
N GLU A 939 17.48 11.55 34.99
CA GLU A 939 17.34 10.18 35.52
C GLU A 939 15.91 9.64 35.40
N GLN A 940 14.91 10.51 35.63
CA GLN A 940 13.50 10.18 35.44
C GLN A 940 13.22 9.75 34.00
N GLU A 941 13.63 10.56 33.02
CA GLU A 941 13.45 10.26 31.59
C GLU A 941 14.20 8.98 31.17
N ARG A 942 15.39 8.74 31.73
CA ARG A 942 16.15 7.50 31.48
C ARG A 942 15.42 6.27 32.00
N MET A 943 14.97 6.28 33.26
CA MET A 943 14.27 5.11 33.83
C MET A 943 12.91 4.88 33.21
N ASP A 944 12.14 5.94 32.95
CA ASP A 944 10.85 5.83 32.26
C ASP A 944 11.02 5.17 30.88
N LYS A 945 12.08 5.54 30.15
CA LYS A 945 12.42 4.93 28.85
C LYS A 945 12.82 3.46 28.98
N VAL A 946 13.63 3.10 29.98
CA VAL A 946 14.05 1.71 30.21
C VAL A 946 12.85 0.84 30.56
N LEU A 947 12.02 1.25 31.52
CA LEU A 947 10.85 0.46 31.94
C LEU A 947 9.79 0.39 30.84
N THR A 948 9.59 1.46 30.04
CA THR A 948 8.73 1.40 28.86
C THR A 948 9.19 0.34 27.87
N TYR A 949 10.50 0.16 27.69
CA TYR A 949 11.04 -0.90 26.82
C TYR A 949 10.85 -2.31 27.43
N VAL A 950 11.05 -2.45 28.74
CA VAL A 950 10.85 -3.73 29.45
C VAL A 950 9.38 -4.15 29.44
N ASP A 951 8.44 -3.20 29.47
CA ASP A 951 7.01 -3.43 29.44
C ASP A 951 6.52 -4.17 28.18
N ASP A 952 7.27 -4.11 27.07
CA ASP A 952 6.98 -4.86 25.84
C ASP A 952 7.10 -6.38 26.00
N PHE A 953 7.61 -6.84 27.15
CA PHE A 953 7.80 -8.27 27.45
C PHE A 953 7.07 -8.73 28.71
N LYS A 954 6.17 -7.91 29.28
CA LYS A 954 5.47 -8.21 30.53
C LYS A 954 4.53 -9.40 30.39
N ASN A 955 4.50 -10.21 31.45
CA ASN A 955 3.59 -11.35 31.53
C ASN A 955 2.16 -10.95 31.86
N ASP A 956 1.95 -9.89 32.64
CA ASP A 956 0.61 -9.41 33.00
C ASP A 956 -0.15 -8.84 31.79
N THR A 957 0.59 -8.32 30.80
CA THR A 957 0.05 -7.90 29.50
C THR A 957 0.07 -9.01 28.46
N ASP A 958 0.51 -10.22 28.85
CA ASP A 958 0.59 -11.43 28.02
C ASP A 958 1.52 -11.29 26.80
N ASP A 959 2.59 -10.50 26.92
CA ASP A 959 3.54 -10.23 25.84
C ASP A 959 4.88 -10.97 26.00
N GLY A 960 5.16 -11.49 27.19
CA GLY A 960 6.42 -12.20 27.46
C GLY A 960 6.54 -12.77 28.87
N PRO A 961 7.76 -13.18 29.27
CA PRO A 961 8.03 -13.78 30.57
C PRO A 961 8.43 -12.80 31.67
N VAL A 962 8.39 -11.48 31.42
CA VAL A 962 8.86 -10.49 32.39
C VAL A 962 7.88 -10.28 33.53
N VAL A 963 8.40 -10.30 34.75
CA VAL A 963 7.68 -9.99 35.98
C VAL A 963 8.49 -8.98 36.81
N TYR A 964 7.88 -7.84 37.15
CA TYR A 964 8.51 -6.90 38.08
C TYR A 964 8.40 -7.40 39.52
N VAL A 965 9.53 -7.45 40.21
CA VAL A 965 9.62 -8.02 41.55
C VAL A 965 10.61 -7.25 42.42
N THR A 966 10.57 -7.52 43.71
CA THR A 966 11.56 -7.00 44.68
C THR A 966 12.79 -7.91 44.75
N SER A 967 13.90 -7.44 45.30
CA SER A 967 15.08 -8.28 45.52
C SER A 967 14.80 -9.46 46.47
N LYS A 968 13.89 -9.28 47.44
CA LYS A 968 13.39 -10.34 48.31
C LYS A 968 12.62 -11.42 47.57
N ASP A 969 11.83 -11.05 46.58
CA ASP A 969 11.12 -12.01 45.73
C ASP A 969 12.12 -12.83 44.90
N ILE A 970 13.17 -12.19 44.37
CA ILE A 970 14.28 -12.87 43.69
C ILE A 970 14.97 -13.85 44.65
N TYR A 971 15.26 -13.44 45.88
CA TYR A 971 15.81 -14.34 46.90
C TYR A 971 14.92 -15.56 47.10
N THR A 972 13.61 -15.35 47.26
CA THR A 972 12.65 -16.44 47.48
C THR A 972 12.64 -17.42 46.30
N ALA A 973 12.66 -16.90 45.07
CA ALA A 973 12.68 -17.72 43.86
C ALA A 973 13.96 -18.58 43.74
N TRP A 974 15.14 -17.99 43.99
CA TRP A 974 16.42 -18.71 43.91
C TRP A 974 16.66 -19.65 45.08
N TYR A 975 16.26 -19.26 46.28
CA TYR A 975 16.41 -20.09 47.48
C TYR A 975 15.58 -21.37 47.33
N THR A 976 14.31 -21.24 46.92
CA THR A 976 13.45 -22.40 46.63
C THR A 976 14.02 -23.25 45.50
N ALA A 977 14.59 -22.60 44.46
CA ALA A 977 15.27 -23.31 43.38
C ALA A 977 16.48 -24.13 43.88
N TRP A 978 17.24 -23.58 44.84
CA TRP A 978 18.43 -24.18 45.44
C TRP A 978 18.12 -25.31 46.42
N GLU A 979 17.17 -25.15 47.36
CA GLU A 979 16.83 -26.20 48.34
C GLU A 979 16.25 -27.47 47.72
N GLY A 980 15.65 -27.37 46.53
CA GLY A 980 15.14 -28.53 45.80
C GLY A 980 16.13 -29.15 44.82
N ARG A 981 17.42 -28.80 44.90
CA ARG A 981 18.54 -29.52 44.26
C ARG A 981 19.24 -30.36 45.31
#